data_AF-A0A1Y3BNA0-F1
#
_entry.id   AF-A0A1Y3BNA0-F1
#
_cell.length_a   1.000
_cell.length_b   1.000
_cell.length_c   1.000
_cell.angle_alpha   90.00
_cell.angle_beta   90.00
_cell.angle_gamma   90.00
#
_symmetry.space_group_name_H-M   'P 1'
#
loop_
_entity.id
_entity.type
_entity.pdbx_description
1 polymer ?
#
loop_
_entity_poly.entity_id
_entity_poly.type
_entity_poly.pdbx_seq_one_letter_code
_entity_poly.pdbx_strand_id
1 'polypeptide(L)'
;MLNANRTWDDRGTGHVSSSYIDRLNGMSLLVRAETDGSTLLESKIMPDTAYQKQQDTLIVWSEGENYDLALSFQERIGCEEIWAKICQVQGKDPSVDITQDMIEDEDNELPPIDVNRLDEINSVLTSSLTTASKKDNITLALENDNYILKLLELFRQLEERHDIPALQKIYEIFKNIFLLNKSTLIEIMLSDQAISDIIGVFEYDPNGARVREFQAKTNNVDIQQQRLSQQPSTTSTTTQTPHALSSQSQSYFTYLPSSSESELMRLVREKRHREFLRNVSRFKEVIPLSKSELVSKIHQTYRVQYIQDVIMPSPSIFEDNMLSTLSSLLFFNKIEIVTLIQEDEKFLKELFRQLSDSEPSFQEKRRDLVLFLKELCTFSHTLQNRETFIKTLSSFGLLQTIETLLICDDAAIKLGAVDLLTYVVDYSPSMVREYALQQEINTDKPAEQYIINIIIEQMICDIDPDLGMAQQLSGILKMIIDPDNMLTTPALNVCLETAQFFELNNLSYFHYYFLQKTEKSEFLNYFYKHCICYLTAPILAATSLPLLTFCIEHHAYHIRSYLLHKEIVCRIMILTKSRHTFLVLTVIRFMRKLVALKDEFYNRHIVTLNQFQPIIDAFLSNRGRYNLLDSAVIDLFEFIDQNEIHTLLTYTIERFWKNKLERIDYVRTFKSMKRRYDHHQQQQQHRNSNPYS
;
A
#
# COMPACT_ATOMS: atom_id res chain seq x y z
N MET A 1 26.24 -31.07 -14.88
CA MET A 1 25.95 -29.90 -14.02
C MET A 1 26.01 -30.37 -12.58
N LEU A 2 26.63 -29.65 -11.65
CA LEU A 2 26.65 -30.08 -10.24
C LEU A 2 25.29 -29.80 -9.58
N ASN A 3 24.71 -30.79 -8.90
CA ASN A 3 23.43 -30.63 -8.19
C ASN A 3 23.63 -30.20 -6.72
N ALA A 4 22.54 -29.90 -6.02
CA ALA A 4 22.55 -29.49 -4.61
C ALA A 4 23.21 -30.51 -3.64
N ASN A 5 23.39 -31.76 -4.06
CA ASN A 5 24.04 -32.82 -3.28
C ASN A 5 25.54 -32.96 -3.60
N ARG A 6 26.13 -32.01 -4.36
CA ARG A 6 27.51 -32.05 -4.86
C ARG A 6 27.84 -33.26 -5.73
N THR A 7 26.85 -33.82 -6.42
CA THR A 7 27.07 -34.87 -7.43
C THR A 7 26.82 -34.33 -8.83
N TRP A 8 27.62 -34.77 -9.80
CA TRP A 8 27.48 -34.36 -11.20
C TRP A 8 26.24 -35.01 -11.81
N ASP A 9 25.28 -34.17 -12.17
CA ASP A 9 24.07 -34.51 -12.94
C ASP A 9 24.39 -34.47 -14.44
N ASP A 10 24.26 -35.62 -15.11
CA ASP A 10 24.52 -35.76 -16.54
C ASP A 10 23.33 -35.24 -17.36
N ARG A 11 23.58 -34.24 -18.21
CA ARG A 11 22.57 -33.60 -19.06
C ARG A 11 22.46 -34.22 -20.46
N GLY A 12 23.23 -35.28 -20.74
CA GLY A 12 23.21 -36.02 -22.00
C GLY A 12 24.43 -35.75 -22.88
N THR A 13 24.57 -36.55 -23.94
CA THR A 13 25.68 -36.49 -24.91
C THR A 13 25.26 -35.76 -26.19
N GLY A 14 26.15 -34.93 -26.72
CA GLY A 14 25.85 -34.09 -27.87
C GLY A 14 27.09 -33.55 -28.57
N HIS A 15 26.89 -32.98 -29.75
CA HIS A 15 27.92 -32.30 -30.52
C HIS A 15 28.13 -30.89 -30.00
N VAL A 16 29.34 -30.58 -29.56
CA VAL A 16 29.75 -29.25 -29.09
C VAL A 16 30.28 -28.41 -30.24
N SER A 17 29.92 -27.13 -30.26
CA SER A 17 30.38 -26.15 -31.24
C SER A 17 30.54 -24.78 -30.58
N SER A 18 31.40 -23.94 -31.13
CA SER A 18 31.53 -22.54 -30.73
C SER A 18 31.04 -21.63 -31.85
N SER A 19 30.10 -20.75 -31.57
CA SER A 19 29.55 -19.82 -32.57
C SER A 19 29.17 -18.48 -31.94
N TYR A 20 29.17 -17.43 -32.75
CA TYR A 20 28.71 -16.13 -32.31
C TYR A 20 27.17 -16.10 -32.32
N ILE A 21 26.56 -15.75 -31.20
CA ILE A 21 25.10 -15.72 -31.05
C ILE A 21 24.64 -14.27 -30.87
N ASP A 22 23.88 -13.76 -31.85
CA ASP A 22 23.45 -12.36 -31.90
C ASP A 22 22.63 -11.94 -30.67
N ARG A 23 21.72 -12.80 -30.17
CA ARG A 23 20.90 -12.48 -28.99
C ARG A 23 21.70 -12.32 -27.70
N LEU A 24 22.84 -13.00 -27.60
CA LEU A 24 23.74 -12.93 -26.45
C LEU A 24 24.88 -11.93 -26.68
N ASN A 25 24.99 -11.37 -27.90
CA ASN A 25 26.03 -10.44 -28.32
C ASN A 25 27.44 -10.94 -27.94
N GLY A 26 27.77 -12.17 -28.33
CA GLY A 26 29.05 -12.78 -27.97
C GLY A 26 29.26 -14.20 -28.51
N MET A 27 30.49 -14.69 -28.34
CA MET A 27 30.85 -16.08 -28.65
C MET A 27 30.31 -17.01 -27.57
N SER A 28 29.63 -18.09 -27.96
CA SER A 28 29.02 -19.04 -27.04
C SER A 28 29.38 -20.48 -27.38
N LEU A 29 29.43 -21.31 -26.35
CA LEU A 29 29.51 -22.76 -26.44
C LEU A 29 28.10 -23.32 -26.56
N LEU A 30 27.85 -24.10 -27.61
CA LEU A 30 26.56 -24.72 -27.90
C LEU A 30 26.74 -26.24 -28.00
N VAL A 31 25.99 -26.99 -27.20
CA VAL A 31 25.93 -28.45 -27.28
C VAL A 31 24.56 -28.87 -27.78
N ARG A 32 24.52 -29.65 -28.87
CA ARG A 32 23.29 -30.19 -29.46
C ARG A 32 23.21 -31.69 -29.28
N ALA A 33 22.08 -32.19 -28.77
CA ALA A 33 21.83 -33.61 -28.54
C ALA A 33 21.95 -34.42 -29.84
N GLU A 34 22.55 -35.61 -29.77
CA GLU A 34 22.67 -36.50 -30.94
C GLU A 34 21.32 -37.14 -31.33
N THR A 35 20.41 -37.28 -30.37
CA THR A 35 19.15 -38.01 -30.55
C THR A 35 18.11 -37.24 -31.35
N ASP A 36 17.99 -35.93 -31.11
CA ASP A 36 16.93 -35.10 -31.68
C ASP A 36 17.39 -33.69 -32.12
N GLY A 37 18.68 -33.36 -31.95
CA GLY A 37 19.25 -32.07 -32.32
C GLY A 37 18.86 -30.91 -31.39
N SER A 38 18.17 -31.18 -30.27
CA SER A 38 17.81 -30.17 -29.27
C SER A 38 19.06 -29.58 -28.59
N THR A 39 18.94 -28.36 -28.06
CA THR A 39 20.07 -27.70 -27.38
C THR A 39 20.16 -28.17 -25.93
N LEU A 40 21.27 -28.84 -25.59
CA LEU A 40 21.56 -29.33 -24.24
C LEU A 40 22.25 -28.27 -23.37
N LEU A 41 23.11 -27.46 -23.98
CA LEU A 41 23.83 -26.37 -23.31
C LEU A 41 23.99 -25.22 -24.29
N GLU A 42 23.73 -24.00 -23.83
CA GLU A 42 24.13 -22.78 -24.50
C GLU A 42 24.70 -21.83 -23.43
N SER A 43 26.01 -21.61 -23.46
CA SER A 43 26.71 -20.81 -22.47
C SER A 43 27.62 -19.80 -23.16
N LYS A 44 27.52 -18.53 -22.80
CA LYS A 44 28.35 -17.46 -23.39
C LYS A 44 29.75 -17.51 -22.79
N ILE A 45 30.78 -17.40 -23.62
CA ILE A 45 32.16 -17.30 -23.14
C ILE A 45 32.37 -15.87 -22.61
N MET A 46 32.48 -15.75 -21.29
CA MET A 46 32.64 -14.47 -20.60
C MET A 46 34.13 -14.16 -20.39
N PRO A 47 34.57 -12.88 -20.50
CA PRO A 47 35.99 -12.53 -20.35
C PRO A 47 36.56 -12.78 -18.94
N ASP A 48 35.71 -12.68 -17.93
CA ASP A 48 36.00 -12.69 -16.49
C ASP A 48 35.75 -14.05 -15.82
N THR A 49 35.19 -15.03 -16.54
CA THR A 49 34.99 -16.39 -16.00
C THR A 49 36.27 -17.21 -16.06
N ALA A 50 36.60 -17.89 -14.96
CA ALA A 50 37.70 -18.85 -14.91
C ALA A 50 37.27 -20.17 -15.56
N TYR A 51 37.88 -20.53 -16.69
CA TYR A 51 37.75 -21.85 -17.29
C TYR A 51 38.99 -22.68 -16.93
N GLN A 52 38.79 -23.96 -16.63
CA GLN A 52 39.86 -24.90 -16.32
C GLN A 52 39.81 -26.12 -17.25
N LYS A 53 40.94 -26.43 -17.87
CA LYS A 53 41.16 -27.66 -18.63
C LYS A 53 41.76 -28.70 -17.69
N GLN A 54 41.08 -29.83 -17.53
CA GLN A 54 41.54 -30.97 -16.73
C GLN A 54 41.75 -32.20 -17.61
N GLN A 55 42.84 -32.93 -17.37
CA GLN A 55 43.11 -34.25 -17.96
C GLN A 55 42.99 -34.34 -19.49
N ASP A 56 43.26 -33.24 -20.21
CA ASP A 56 43.18 -33.10 -21.67
C ASP A 56 41.80 -33.32 -22.34
N THR A 57 40.78 -33.77 -21.62
CA THR A 57 39.44 -34.08 -22.18
C THR A 57 38.28 -33.48 -21.39
N LEU A 58 38.55 -32.66 -20.38
CA LEU A 58 37.51 -32.06 -19.54
C LEU A 58 37.72 -30.55 -19.44
N ILE A 59 36.65 -29.77 -19.62
CA ILE A 59 36.64 -28.33 -19.38
C ILE A 59 35.59 -28.03 -18.32
N VAL A 60 35.96 -27.35 -17.24
CA VAL A 60 35.10 -27.03 -16.09
C VAL A 60 35.07 -25.51 -15.86
N TRP A 61 33.89 -24.97 -15.57
CA TRP A 61 33.71 -23.57 -15.18
C TRP A 61 32.40 -23.39 -14.39
N SER A 62 32.24 -22.22 -13.76
CA SER A 62 31.03 -21.86 -13.03
C SER A 62 30.34 -20.65 -13.69
N GLU A 63 29.02 -20.71 -13.85
CA GLU A 63 28.19 -19.65 -14.42
C GLU A 63 27.19 -19.12 -13.37
N GLY A 64 27.38 -17.90 -12.88
CA GLY A 64 26.53 -17.33 -11.82
C GLY A 64 26.70 -17.98 -10.44
N GLU A 65 25.72 -17.81 -9.54
CA GLU A 65 25.86 -18.14 -8.11
C GLU A 65 25.78 -19.65 -7.77
N ASN A 66 25.32 -20.52 -8.68
CA ASN A 66 25.03 -21.94 -8.36
C ASN A 66 25.18 -22.94 -9.54
N TYR A 67 25.80 -22.58 -10.67
CA TYR A 67 25.92 -23.50 -11.81
C TYR A 67 27.37 -23.88 -12.07
N ASP A 68 27.79 -25.02 -11.53
CA ASP A 68 29.04 -25.67 -11.96
C ASP A 68 28.78 -26.53 -13.18
N LEU A 69 29.47 -26.19 -14.26
CA LEU A 69 29.36 -26.80 -15.57
C LEU A 69 30.67 -27.53 -15.91
N ALA A 70 30.52 -28.68 -16.55
CA ALA A 70 31.63 -29.45 -17.07
C ALA A 70 31.27 -29.98 -18.44
N LEU A 71 32.18 -29.84 -19.40
CA LEU A 71 32.13 -30.47 -20.71
C LEU A 71 33.20 -31.54 -20.77
N SER A 72 32.76 -32.80 -20.80
CA SER A 72 33.61 -33.96 -21.02
C SER A 72 33.60 -34.32 -22.49
N PHE A 73 34.79 -34.51 -23.06
CA PHE A 73 35.00 -34.79 -24.47
C PHE A 73 35.44 -36.25 -24.65
N GLN A 74 34.87 -36.92 -25.64
CA GLN A 74 35.31 -38.27 -26.01
C GLN A 74 36.70 -38.26 -26.66
N GLU A 75 37.01 -37.21 -27.42
CA GLU A 75 38.28 -37.06 -28.13
C GLU A 75 39.04 -35.82 -27.64
N ARG A 76 40.35 -35.98 -27.38
CA ARG A 76 41.26 -34.91 -26.98
C ARG A 76 41.26 -33.74 -27.97
N ILE A 77 41.21 -34.04 -29.27
CA ILE A 77 41.27 -33.02 -30.34
C ILE A 77 40.09 -32.05 -30.22
N GLY A 78 38.88 -32.57 -30.00
CA GLY A 78 37.70 -31.72 -29.81
C GLY A 78 37.77 -30.84 -28.57
N CYS A 79 38.36 -31.34 -27.48
CA CYS A 79 38.63 -30.55 -26.28
C CYS A 79 39.62 -29.41 -26.56
N GLU A 80 40.72 -29.71 -27.25
CA GLU A 80 41.75 -28.72 -27.62
C GLU A 80 41.21 -27.62 -28.53
N GLU A 81 40.33 -27.94 -29.49
CA GLU A 81 39.70 -26.95 -30.36
C GLU A 81 38.78 -25.97 -29.60
N ILE A 82 37.94 -26.50 -28.69
CA ILE A 82 37.06 -25.66 -27.87
C ILE A 82 37.88 -24.85 -26.86
N TRP A 83 38.91 -25.44 -26.25
CA TRP A 83 39.81 -24.76 -25.33
C TRP A 83 40.55 -23.60 -26.00
N ALA A 84 41.10 -23.82 -27.19
CA ALA A 84 41.75 -22.78 -27.97
C ALA A 84 40.80 -21.62 -28.29
N LYS A 85 39.50 -21.91 -28.52
CA LYS A 85 38.50 -20.88 -28.74
C LYS A 85 38.22 -20.05 -27.48
N ILE A 86 38.08 -20.70 -26.33
CA ILE A 86 37.90 -20.02 -25.04
C ILE A 86 39.09 -19.09 -24.77
N CYS A 87 40.31 -19.61 -24.91
CA CYS A 87 41.54 -18.84 -24.75
C CYS A 87 41.62 -17.67 -25.73
N GLN A 88 41.23 -17.87 -27.00
CA GLN A 88 41.17 -16.81 -28.01
C GLN A 88 40.22 -15.67 -27.60
N VAL A 89 39.03 -15.99 -27.08
CA VAL A 89 38.06 -14.98 -26.64
C VAL A 89 38.57 -14.20 -25.43
N GLN A 90 39.31 -14.86 -24.53
CA GLN A 90 39.86 -14.24 -23.31
C GLN A 90 41.26 -13.62 -23.51
N GLY A 91 41.87 -13.74 -24.70
CA GLY A 91 43.20 -13.21 -24.99
C GLY A 91 44.34 -13.95 -24.28
N LYS A 92 44.16 -15.25 -23.98
CA LYS A 92 45.13 -16.11 -23.28
C LYS A 92 45.79 -17.10 -24.25
N ASP A 93 46.96 -17.61 -23.87
CA ASP A 93 47.65 -18.65 -24.63
C ASP A 93 46.96 -20.01 -24.42
N PRO A 94 46.60 -20.77 -25.47
CA PRO A 94 46.01 -22.11 -25.33
C PRO A 94 46.86 -23.13 -24.56
N SER A 95 48.14 -22.85 -24.28
CA SER A 95 49.00 -23.70 -23.46
C SER A 95 48.71 -23.64 -21.96
N VAL A 96 47.86 -22.72 -21.49
CA VAL A 96 47.48 -22.63 -20.07
C VAL A 96 46.45 -23.71 -19.71
N ASP A 97 46.51 -24.22 -18.48
CA ASP A 97 45.50 -25.13 -17.93
C ASP A 97 44.32 -24.38 -17.29
N ILE A 98 44.51 -23.11 -16.92
CA ILE A 98 43.49 -22.23 -16.33
C ILE A 98 43.61 -20.84 -16.97
N THR A 99 42.48 -20.24 -17.37
CA THR A 99 42.51 -18.97 -18.10
C THR A 99 42.50 -17.71 -17.22
N GLN A 100 41.96 -17.80 -16.00
CA GLN A 100 41.96 -16.74 -14.99
C GLN A 100 42.45 -17.31 -13.66
N ASP A 101 43.35 -16.60 -12.98
CA ASP A 101 43.85 -17.03 -11.66
C ASP A 101 42.66 -17.24 -10.72
N MET A 102 42.49 -18.47 -10.22
CA MET A 102 41.62 -18.68 -9.07
C MET A 102 42.26 -17.88 -7.94
N ILE A 103 41.50 -16.95 -7.36
CA ILE A 103 41.95 -16.26 -6.13
C ILE A 103 42.13 -17.37 -5.10
N GLU A 104 43.38 -17.80 -4.88
CA GLU A 104 43.73 -18.62 -3.73
C GLU A 104 43.25 -17.88 -2.48
N ASP A 105 42.63 -18.61 -1.56
CA ASP A 105 42.07 -18.17 -0.28
C ASP A 105 43.15 -17.65 0.70
N GLU A 106 44.07 -16.81 0.26
CA GLU A 106 45.05 -16.17 1.13
C GLU A 106 44.54 -14.77 1.53
N ASP A 107 44.37 -14.60 2.85
CA ASP A 107 43.93 -13.42 3.60
C ASP A 107 42.41 -13.15 3.72
N ASN A 108 41.69 -14.10 4.33
CA ASN A 108 40.30 -13.91 4.79
C ASN A 108 40.15 -13.80 6.34
N GLU A 109 41.25 -13.62 7.09
CA GLU A 109 41.16 -13.36 8.55
C GLU A 109 40.93 -11.87 8.85
N LEU A 110 39.98 -11.58 9.73
CA LEU A 110 39.77 -10.21 10.23
C LEU A 110 40.98 -9.75 11.03
N PRO A 111 41.48 -8.52 10.80
CA PRO A 111 42.52 -7.94 11.63
C PRO A 111 42.10 -7.92 13.11
N PRO A 112 43.03 -8.18 14.06
CA PRO A 112 42.87 -7.82 15.45
C PRO A 112 42.37 -6.39 15.63
N ILE A 113 41.41 -6.22 16.54
CA ILE A 113 40.79 -4.92 16.83
C ILE A 113 41.81 -4.02 17.55
N ASP A 114 42.32 -3.02 16.82
CA ASP A 114 43.22 -1.99 17.31
C ASP A 114 42.91 -0.66 16.61
N VAL A 115 43.06 0.47 17.31
CA VAL A 115 42.83 1.82 16.78
C VAL A 115 43.64 2.08 15.51
N ASN A 116 44.87 1.54 15.44
CA ASN A 116 45.77 1.73 14.31
C ASN A 116 45.41 0.86 13.10
N ARG A 117 44.56 -0.16 13.28
CA ARG A 117 44.16 -1.12 12.23
C ARG A 117 42.74 -0.92 11.72
N LEU A 118 42.03 0.11 12.19
CA LEU A 118 40.65 0.40 11.78
C LEU A 118 40.51 0.58 10.25
N ASP A 119 41.50 1.18 9.58
CA ASP A 119 41.47 1.35 8.12
C ASP A 119 41.59 0.02 7.38
N GLU A 120 42.41 -0.90 7.91
CA GLU A 120 42.59 -2.25 7.38
C GLU A 120 41.29 -3.06 7.52
N ILE A 121 40.66 -3.02 8.70
CA ILE A 121 39.38 -3.67 8.98
C ILE A 121 38.31 -3.15 7.99
N ASN A 122 38.23 -1.83 7.81
CA ASN A 122 37.25 -1.24 6.91
C ASN A 122 37.51 -1.58 5.43
N SER A 123 38.78 -1.64 5.02
CA SER A 123 39.17 -2.04 3.66
C SER A 123 38.77 -3.49 3.36
N VAL A 124 39.01 -4.41 4.30
CA VAL A 124 38.61 -5.82 4.16
C VAL A 124 37.08 -5.91 4.02
N LEU A 125 36.31 -5.27 4.92
CA LEU A 125 34.85 -5.28 4.87
C LEU A 125 34.29 -4.70 3.57
N THR A 126 34.84 -3.58 3.10
CA THR A 126 34.41 -2.93 1.86
C THR A 126 34.67 -3.83 0.66
N SER A 127 35.85 -4.47 0.60
CA SER A 127 36.20 -5.40 -0.48
C SER A 127 35.32 -6.67 -0.48
N SER A 128 34.81 -7.07 0.69
CA SER A 128 33.93 -8.22 0.83
C SER A 128 32.50 -7.95 0.35
N LEU A 129 32.09 -6.69 0.19
CA LEU A 129 30.74 -6.34 -0.29
C LEU A 129 30.50 -6.70 -1.77
N THR A 130 31.56 -6.96 -2.55
CA THR A 130 31.47 -7.18 -4.01
C THR A 130 31.12 -8.62 -4.40
N THR A 131 31.49 -9.62 -3.58
CA THR A 131 31.43 -11.04 -3.96
C THR A 131 30.79 -11.89 -2.86
N ALA A 132 29.84 -12.77 -3.22
CA ALA A 132 29.07 -13.56 -2.25
C ALA A 132 29.94 -14.46 -1.35
N SER A 133 30.93 -15.17 -1.92
CA SER A 133 31.86 -16.01 -1.15
C SER A 133 32.65 -15.21 -0.09
N LYS A 134 33.11 -14.00 -0.43
CA LYS A 134 33.78 -13.12 0.53
C LYS A 134 32.84 -12.62 1.62
N LYS A 135 31.56 -12.34 1.29
CA LYS A 135 30.54 -11.99 2.28
C LYS A 135 30.34 -13.11 3.30
N ASP A 136 30.28 -14.37 2.87
CA ASP A 136 30.06 -15.49 3.78
C ASP A 136 31.27 -15.72 4.69
N ASN A 137 32.49 -15.67 4.15
CA ASN A 137 33.72 -15.81 4.93
C ASN A 137 33.87 -14.70 5.99
N ILE A 138 33.65 -13.44 5.60
CA ILE A 138 33.76 -12.32 6.55
C ILE A 138 32.63 -12.35 7.59
N THR A 139 31.46 -12.87 7.24
CA THR A 139 30.34 -13.05 8.18
C THR A 139 30.72 -14.04 9.28
N LEU A 140 31.27 -15.20 8.91
CA LEU A 140 31.76 -16.18 9.88
C LEU A 140 32.86 -15.60 10.78
N ALA A 141 33.77 -14.80 10.21
CA ALA A 141 34.82 -14.16 10.98
C ALA A 141 34.28 -13.11 11.98
N LEU A 142 33.23 -12.36 11.61
CA LEU A 142 32.56 -11.39 12.50
C LEU A 142 31.74 -12.06 13.61
N GLU A 143 31.18 -13.24 13.34
CA GLU A 143 30.43 -14.05 14.31
C GLU A 143 31.37 -14.69 15.34
N ASN A 144 32.55 -15.12 14.90
CA ASN A 144 33.55 -15.73 15.76
C ASN A 144 34.13 -14.72 16.78
N ASP A 145 34.51 -15.25 17.95
CA ASP A 145 35.20 -14.50 19.01
C ASP A 145 34.51 -13.24 19.55
N ASN A 146 33.20 -13.09 19.33
CA ASN A 146 32.43 -11.91 19.70
C ASN A 146 33.05 -10.61 19.14
N TYR A 147 33.55 -10.64 17.91
CA TYR A 147 34.26 -9.52 17.28
C TYR A 147 33.48 -8.21 17.36
N ILE A 148 32.18 -8.24 17.06
CA ILE A 148 31.27 -7.08 17.14
C ILE A 148 31.27 -6.46 18.55
N LEU A 149 31.18 -7.28 19.60
CA LEU A 149 31.11 -6.78 20.99
C LEU A 149 32.45 -6.19 21.44
N LYS A 150 33.57 -6.80 21.03
CA LYS A 150 34.93 -6.25 21.28
C LYS A 150 35.13 -4.92 20.54
N LEU A 151 34.58 -4.79 19.34
CA LEU A 151 34.64 -3.54 18.58
C LEU A 151 33.80 -2.44 19.25
N LEU A 152 32.64 -2.79 19.82
CA LEU A 152 31.86 -1.87 20.64
C LEU A 152 32.56 -1.48 21.94
N GLU A 153 33.35 -2.39 22.53
CA GLU A 153 34.20 -2.05 23.68
C GLU A 153 35.26 -1.01 23.32
N LEU A 154 35.92 -1.16 22.16
CA LEU A 154 36.85 -0.16 21.65
C LEU A 154 36.13 1.17 21.39
N PHE A 155 34.93 1.14 20.80
CA PHE A 155 34.10 2.33 20.60
C PHE A 155 33.87 3.10 21.91
N ARG A 156 33.48 2.40 22.99
CA ARG A 156 33.26 3.04 24.31
C ARG A 156 34.53 3.73 24.83
N GLN A 157 35.69 3.08 24.70
CA GLN A 157 36.97 3.66 25.11
C GLN A 157 37.36 4.90 24.28
N LEU A 158 37.10 4.88 22.97
CA LEU A 158 37.37 6.02 22.08
C LEU A 158 36.40 7.17 22.32
N GLU A 159 35.14 6.86 22.62
CA GLU A 159 34.12 7.86 22.98
C GLU A 159 34.48 8.59 24.27
N GLU A 160 34.96 7.88 25.30
CA GLU A 160 35.46 8.48 26.54
C GLU A 160 36.66 9.39 26.32
N ARG A 161 37.52 9.07 25.35
CA ARG A 161 38.69 9.87 24.96
C ARG A 161 38.36 11.01 23.99
N HIS A 162 37.12 11.07 23.49
CA HIS A 162 36.68 12.01 22.45
C HIS A 162 37.54 11.97 21.16
N ASP A 163 38.00 10.78 20.76
CA ASP A 163 38.78 10.59 19.52
C ASP A 163 37.86 10.53 18.29
N ILE A 164 37.45 11.71 17.80
CA ILE A 164 36.50 11.84 16.69
C ILE A 164 36.97 11.14 15.40
N PRO A 165 38.23 11.28 14.93
CA PRO A 165 38.68 10.58 13.73
C PRO A 165 38.57 9.05 13.82
N ALA A 166 38.94 8.44 14.96
CA ALA A 166 38.80 6.99 15.14
C ALA A 166 37.32 6.56 15.21
N LEU A 167 36.46 7.36 15.87
CA LEU A 167 35.02 7.10 15.95
C LEU A 167 34.32 7.15 14.58
N GLN A 168 34.78 8.02 13.67
CA GLN A 168 34.29 8.04 12.27
C GLN A 168 34.65 6.76 11.51
N LYS A 169 35.83 6.19 11.76
CA LYS A 169 36.20 4.90 11.16
C LYS A 169 35.33 3.76 11.69
N ILE A 170 35.04 3.77 13.00
CA ILE A 170 34.09 2.81 13.59
C ILE A 170 32.69 2.95 12.98
N TYR A 171 32.23 4.19 12.73
CA TYR A 171 30.98 4.43 12.00
C TYR A 171 30.97 3.75 10.62
N GLU A 172 32.00 3.95 9.79
CA GLU A 172 32.05 3.32 8.46
C GLU A 172 32.13 1.78 8.55
N ILE A 173 32.88 1.25 9.51
CA ILE A 173 32.95 -0.20 9.76
C ILE A 173 31.56 -0.76 10.07
N PHE A 174 30.82 -0.19 11.02
CA PHE A 174 29.49 -0.68 11.38
C PHE A 174 28.48 -0.50 10.26
N LYS A 175 28.54 0.60 9.52
CA LYS A 175 27.73 0.80 8.32
C LYS A 175 27.98 -0.32 7.31
N ASN A 176 29.24 -0.65 7.03
CA ASN A 176 29.59 -1.76 6.13
C ASN A 176 29.13 -3.13 6.66
N ILE A 177 29.17 -3.36 7.98
CA ILE A 177 28.63 -4.58 8.60
C ILE A 177 27.11 -4.68 8.38
N PHE A 178 26.35 -3.58 8.55
CA PHE A 178 24.92 -3.55 8.22
C PHE A 178 24.65 -3.85 6.74
N LEU A 179 25.50 -3.34 5.84
CA LEU A 179 25.40 -3.56 4.39
C LEU A 179 25.72 -5.00 3.95
N LEU A 180 26.33 -5.83 4.80
CA LEU A 180 26.42 -7.28 4.55
C LEU A 180 25.03 -7.92 4.54
N ASN A 181 24.04 -7.30 5.19
CA ASN A 181 22.64 -7.69 5.20
C ASN A 181 22.41 -9.14 5.66
N LYS A 182 23.22 -9.63 6.61
CA LYS A 182 23.13 -10.97 7.21
C LYS A 182 22.34 -10.96 8.52
N SER A 183 21.46 -11.96 8.69
CA SER A 183 20.54 -12.04 9.84
C SER A 183 21.25 -12.15 11.18
N THR A 184 22.22 -13.05 11.28
CA THR A 184 23.03 -13.31 12.48
C THR A 184 23.76 -12.05 12.97
N LEU A 185 24.42 -11.32 12.08
CA LEU A 185 25.12 -10.08 12.42
C LEU A 185 24.16 -9.00 12.92
N ILE A 186 23.02 -8.84 12.22
CA ILE A 186 21.97 -7.90 12.60
C ILE A 186 21.39 -8.25 13.98
N GLU A 187 21.14 -9.52 14.27
CA GLU A 187 20.68 -9.98 15.58
C GLU A 187 21.68 -9.65 16.69
N ILE A 188 22.99 -9.84 16.46
CA ILE A 188 24.03 -9.49 17.42
C ILE A 188 24.05 -7.97 17.67
N MET A 189 24.04 -7.16 16.61
CA MET A 189 24.06 -5.69 16.73
C MET A 189 22.80 -5.13 17.40
N LEU A 190 21.65 -5.77 17.19
CA LEU A 190 20.37 -5.34 17.74
C LEU A 190 20.02 -6.01 19.07
N SER A 191 20.93 -6.81 19.64
CA SER A 191 20.78 -7.37 20.98
C SER A 191 20.73 -6.28 22.05
N ASP A 192 20.07 -6.55 23.18
CA ASP A 192 19.91 -5.57 24.27
C ASP A 192 21.23 -5.01 24.82
N GLN A 193 22.31 -5.81 24.73
CA GLN A 193 23.65 -5.41 25.16
C GLN A 193 24.39 -4.51 24.15
N ALA A 194 24.03 -4.55 22.87
CA ALA A 194 24.74 -3.87 21.78
C ALA A 194 23.99 -2.64 21.24
N ILE A 195 22.66 -2.70 21.21
CA ILE A 195 21.82 -1.74 20.46
C ILE A 195 22.03 -0.28 20.86
N SER A 196 22.26 0.01 22.15
CA SER A 196 22.54 1.37 22.62
C SER A 196 23.86 1.90 22.09
N ASP A 197 24.89 1.05 22.04
CA ASP A 197 26.21 1.43 21.54
C ASP A 197 26.20 1.55 20.03
N ILE A 198 25.50 0.66 19.31
CA ILE A 198 25.29 0.76 17.86
C ILE A 198 24.64 2.08 17.49
N ILE A 199 23.56 2.48 18.18
CA ILE A 199 22.92 3.78 17.94
C ILE A 199 23.90 4.93 18.23
N GLY A 200 24.75 4.78 19.25
CA GLY A 200 25.82 5.73 19.57
C GLY A 200 26.88 5.86 18.46
N VAL A 201 27.28 4.74 17.84
CA VAL A 201 28.21 4.73 16.70
C VAL A 201 27.68 5.60 15.56
N PHE A 202 26.39 5.50 15.24
CA PHE A 202 25.78 6.27 14.16
C PHE A 202 25.66 7.78 14.43
N GLU A 203 25.86 8.25 15.68
CA GLU A 203 25.94 9.69 16.00
C GLU A 203 27.23 10.35 15.45
N TYR A 204 28.23 9.55 15.06
CA TYR A 204 29.53 9.98 14.53
C TYR A 204 29.61 9.97 13.00
N ASP A 205 28.46 9.96 12.33
CA ASP A 205 28.37 10.17 10.88
C ASP A 205 29.17 11.42 10.46
N PRO A 206 29.97 11.38 9.38
CA PRO A 206 30.78 12.51 8.92
C PRO A 206 29.99 13.81 8.69
N ASN A 207 28.70 13.72 8.36
CA ASN A 207 27.81 14.87 8.16
C ASN A 207 27.02 15.26 9.43
N GLY A 208 27.22 14.55 10.55
CA GLY A 208 26.55 14.77 11.83
C GLY A 208 26.97 16.07 12.53
N ALA A 209 26.18 16.52 13.52
CA ALA A 209 26.49 17.75 14.25
C ALA A 209 27.74 17.60 15.14
N ARG A 210 27.94 16.43 15.78
CA ARG A 210 29.11 16.18 16.65
C ARG A 210 30.44 16.35 15.93
N VAL A 211 30.53 15.85 14.70
CA VAL A 211 31.71 15.99 13.84
C VAL A 211 31.93 17.45 13.44
N ARG A 212 30.86 18.16 13.03
CA ARG A 212 30.94 19.58 12.66
C ARG A 212 31.37 20.46 13.83
N GLU A 213 30.87 20.19 15.04
CA GLU A 213 31.28 20.88 16.26
C GLU A 213 32.77 20.67 16.58
N PHE A 214 33.29 19.45 16.37
CA PHE A 214 34.72 19.16 16.53
C PHE A 214 35.58 19.88 15.48
N GLN A 215 35.22 19.78 14.20
CA GLN A 215 35.91 20.47 13.10
C GLN A 215 35.94 21.99 13.30
N ALA A 216 34.86 22.58 13.82
CA ALA A 216 34.81 24.00 14.15
C ALA A 216 35.75 24.37 15.31
N LYS A 217 35.92 23.48 16.30
CA LYS A 217 36.84 23.71 17.42
C LYS A 217 38.30 23.59 16.99
N THR A 218 38.67 22.57 16.20
CA THR A 218 40.04 22.41 15.68
C THR A 218 40.43 23.56 14.76
N ASN A 219 39.57 23.94 13.80
CA ASN A 219 39.83 25.07 12.92
C ASN A 219 40.03 26.40 13.69
N ASN A 220 39.29 26.61 14.78
CA ASN A 220 39.47 27.81 15.61
C ASN A 220 40.79 27.81 16.41
N VAL A 221 41.26 26.63 16.84
CA VAL A 221 42.56 26.47 17.53
C VAL A 221 43.71 26.73 16.56
N ASP A 222 43.63 26.24 15.32
CA ASP A 222 44.63 26.47 14.28
C ASP A 222 44.72 27.95 13.89
N ILE A 223 43.57 28.64 13.79
CA ILE A 223 43.50 30.09 13.53
C ILE A 223 44.04 30.90 14.72
N GLN A 224 43.87 30.44 15.97
CA GLN A 224 44.45 31.10 17.15
C GLN A 224 45.97 30.89 17.22
N GLN A 225 46.48 29.69 16.89
CA GLN A 225 47.92 29.42 16.84
C GLN A 225 48.63 30.17 15.69
N GLN A 226 47.97 30.35 14.55
CA GLN A 226 48.48 31.20 13.46
C GLN A 226 48.49 32.70 13.83
N ARG A 227 47.58 33.17 14.69
CA ARG A 227 47.60 34.55 15.19
C ARG A 227 48.64 34.82 16.28
N LEU A 228 49.01 33.81 17.06
CA LEU A 228 50.07 33.92 18.08
C LEU A 228 51.49 33.90 17.49
N SER A 229 51.65 33.44 16.25
CA SER A 229 52.94 33.36 15.54
C SER A 229 53.24 34.58 14.64
N GLN A 230 52.33 35.55 14.55
CA GLN A 230 52.56 36.82 13.84
C GLN A 230 52.39 38.03 14.79
N GLN A 231 53.43 38.34 15.56
CA GLN A 231 53.63 39.68 16.10
C GLN A 231 54.73 40.39 15.30
N PRO A 232 54.49 41.63 14.84
CA PRO A 232 55.54 42.62 14.71
C PRO A 232 55.31 43.81 15.65
N SER A 233 56.44 44.38 16.04
CA SER A 233 56.68 45.48 16.95
C SER A 233 56.31 46.87 16.39
N THR A 234 56.00 47.77 17.33
CA THR A 234 56.16 49.26 17.32
C THR A 234 55.16 50.18 16.59
N THR A 235 54.43 50.91 17.45
CA THR A 235 54.10 52.37 17.47
C THR A 235 53.10 53.04 16.50
N SER A 236 52.10 53.63 17.17
CA SER A 236 51.52 54.99 17.04
C SER A 236 50.32 55.28 16.11
N THR A 237 49.27 55.74 16.80
CA THR A 237 48.37 56.88 16.53
C THR A 237 47.11 56.73 15.64
N THR A 238 45.98 56.69 16.37
CA THR A 238 44.78 57.55 16.26
C THR A 238 43.71 57.29 15.18
N THR A 239 42.55 56.86 15.69
CA THR A 239 41.15 57.28 15.38
C THR A 239 40.46 57.00 14.03
N GLN A 240 39.31 56.32 14.20
CA GLN A 240 37.99 56.54 13.61
C GLN A 240 37.59 55.85 12.28
N THR A 241 36.85 54.73 12.45
CA THR A 241 35.44 54.45 12.01
C THR A 241 34.95 54.70 10.56
N PRO A 242 33.92 53.96 10.06
CA PRO A 242 34.09 53.01 8.95
C PRO A 242 33.17 53.27 7.74
N HIS A 243 33.51 52.71 6.58
CA HIS A 243 32.61 52.56 5.44
C HIS A 243 32.66 51.15 4.81
N ALA A 244 31.49 50.50 4.85
CA ALA A 244 30.77 49.80 3.77
C ALA A 244 31.37 48.57 3.01
N LEU A 245 30.66 47.43 3.23
CA LEU A 245 30.03 46.50 2.28
C LEU A 245 30.86 45.64 1.29
N SER A 246 30.72 44.31 1.44
CA SER A 246 30.04 43.37 0.49
C SER A 246 30.28 41.91 0.96
N SER A 247 29.32 41.19 1.55
CA SER A 247 28.18 40.43 0.97
C SER A 247 28.53 39.03 0.44
N GLN A 248 27.62 38.08 0.76
CA GLN A 248 27.49 36.66 0.36
C GLN A 248 28.21 35.68 1.32
N SER A 249 27.52 35.01 2.24
CA SER A 249 26.48 34.01 1.98
C SER A 249 25.57 33.83 3.20
N GLN A 250 24.28 34.11 3.08
CA GLN A 250 23.25 33.75 4.07
C GLN A 250 22.12 33.02 3.33
N SER A 251 22.01 31.72 3.57
CA SER A 251 20.88 30.91 3.13
C SER A 251 19.93 30.65 4.31
N TYR A 252 18.82 31.38 4.28
CA TYR A 252 17.47 31.09 4.74
C TYR A 252 17.24 29.81 5.57
N PHE A 253 16.85 29.99 6.84
CA PHE A 253 15.77 29.22 7.48
C PHE A 253 15.20 30.09 8.62
N THR A 254 14.08 30.74 8.39
CA THR A 254 13.31 31.42 9.44
C THR A 254 11.85 31.26 9.08
N TYR A 255 11.19 30.28 9.69
CA TYR A 255 9.79 30.30 10.11
C TYR A 255 9.64 29.15 11.12
N LEU A 256 9.56 29.52 12.41
CA LEU A 256 9.33 28.65 13.55
C LEU A 256 7.82 28.43 13.76
N PRO A 257 7.41 27.20 14.12
CA PRO A 257 6.31 26.99 15.06
C PRO A 257 6.72 26.13 16.28
N SER A 258 6.00 26.34 17.40
CA SER A 258 5.93 25.58 18.68
C SER A 258 7.19 24.85 19.20
N SER A 259 7.64 25.29 20.39
CA SER A 259 8.94 24.98 21.02
C SER A 259 9.31 23.51 21.24
N SER A 260 8.38 22.56 21.26
CA SER A 260 8.69 21.13 21.42
C SER A 260 9.09 20.48 20.10
N GLU A 261 8.29 20.69 19.04
CA GLU A 261 8.48 20.08 17.71
C GLU A 261 9.79 20.56 17.05
N SER A 262 10.17 21.82 17.29
CA SER A 262 11.45 22.38 16.85
C SER A 262 12.66 21.71 17.50
N GLU A 263 12.55 21.24 18.74
CA GLU A 263 13.66 20.58 19.44
C GLU A 263 13.80 19.11 19.01
N LEU A 264 12.68 18.42 18.77
CA LEU A 264 12.68 17.04 18.27
C LEU A 264 13.35 16.96 16.90
N MET A 265 12.92 17.82 15.98
CA MET A 265 13.48 17.88 14.63
C MET A 265 14.94 18.35 14.64
N ARG A 266 15.35 19.16 15.62
CA ARG A 266 16.76 19.53 15.82
C ARG A 266 17.59 18.31 16.20
N LEU A 267 17.20 17.55 17.22
CA LEU A 267 17.97 16.38 17.68
C LEU A 267 18.15 15.32 16.59
N VAL A 268 17.11 15.07 15.79
CA VAL A 268 17.19 14.15 14.64
C VAL A 268 18.12 14.71 13.55
N ARG A 269 18.00 15.99 13.18
CA ARG A 269 18.90 16.64 12.20
C ARG A 269 20.35 16.69 12.66
N GLU A 270 20.57 16.81 13.95
CA GLU A 270 21.89 16.84 14.57
C GLU A 270 22.48 15.44 14.79
N LYS A 271 21.72 14.37 14.48
CA LYS A 271 22.09 12.96 14.69
C LYS A 271 22.39 12.64 16.17
N ARG A 272 21.63 13.24 17.09
CA ARG A 272 21.70 13.00 18.53
C ARG A 272 20.70 11.90 18.94
N HIS A 273 20.90 10.71 18.40
CA HIS A 273 19.96 9.60 18.46
C HIS A 273 19.72 9.06 19.88
N ARG A 274 20.77 8.89 20.70
CA ARG A 274 20.64 8.41 22.08
C ARG A 274 19.91 9.41 22.97
N GLU A 275 20.15 10.71 22.77
CA GLU A 275 19.44 11.77 23.50
C GLU A 275 17.95 11.77 23.16
N PHE A 276 17.62 11.64 21.88
CA PHE A 276 16.24 11.49 21.42
C PHE A 276 15.57 10.26 22.04
N LEU A 277 16.19 9.08 21.97
CA LEU A 277 15.61 7.85 22.51
C LEU A 277 15.45 7.86 24.04
N ARG A 278 16.34 8.55 24.76
CA ARG A 278 16.29 8.63 26.23
C ARG A 278 15.32 9.69 26.74
N ASN A 279 15.29 10.86 26.12
CA ASN A 279 14.62 12.04 26.69
C ASN A 279 13.29 12.35 26.01
N VAL A 280 13.16 12.00 24.71
CA VAL A 280 11.99 12.32 23.88
C VAL A 280 11.08 11.11 23.71
N SER A 281 11.64 10.00 23.22
CA SER A 281 10.88 8.78 22.95
C SER A 281 10.57 8.04 24.25
N ARG A 282 9.57 8.50 24.99
CA ARG A 282 9.12 7.83 26.22
C ARG A 282 8.12 6.74 25.86
N PHE A 283 8.43 5.51 26.27
CA PHE A 283 7.49 4.40 26.17
C PHE A 283 6.29 4.66 27.08
N LYS A 284 5.09 4.66 26.49
CA LYS A 284 3.83 4.91 27.17
C LYS A 284 2.96 3.67 27.04
N GLU A 285 2.70 3.02 28.16
CA GLU A 285 1.75 1.92 28.23
C GLU A 285 0.33 2.48 28.34
N VAL A 286 -0.47 2.33 27.29
CA VAL A 286 -1.89 2.73 27.31
C VAL A 286 -2.68 1.85 28.29
N ILE A 287 -2.33 0.56 28.30
CA ILE A 287 -2.79 -0.45 29.27
C ILE A 287 -1.54 -1.19 29.76
N PRO A 288 -1.42 -1.46 31.07
CA PRO A 288 -0.29 -2.19 31.63
C PRO A 288 -0.08 -3.54 30.94
N LEU A 289 1.13 -3.76 30.43
CA LEU A 289 1.50 -5.00 29.75
C LEU A 289 2.03 -6.03 30.76
N SER A 290 1.36 -7.19 30.88
CA SER A 290 1.73 -8.19 31.89
C SER A 290 3.00 -8.99 31.53
N LYS A 291 3.28 -9.16 30.24
CA LYS A 291 4.38 -10.00 29.73
C LYS A 291 5.60 -9.13 29.41
N SER A 292 6.73 -9.38 30.09
CA SER A 292 8.02 -8.71 29.83
C SER A 292 8.53 -8.94 28.40
N GLU A 293 8.29 -10.14 27.85
CA GLU A 293 8.65 -10.50 26.47
C GLU A 293 7.98 -9.58 25.44
N LEU A 294 6.69 -9.28 25.61
CA LEU A 294 5.97 -8.36 24.73
C LEU A 294 6.58 -6.94 24.77
N VAL A 295 6.92 -6.45 25.96
CA VAL A 295 7.56 -5.14 26.13
C VAL A 295 8.92 -5.11 25.45
N SER A 296 9.73 -6.16 25.62
CA SER A 296 11.02 -6.30 24.93
C SER A 296 10.86 -6.28 23.41
N LYS A 297 9.88 -7.02 22.87
CA LYS A 297 9.60 -7.06 21.42
C LYS A 297 9.12 -5.71 20.88
N ILE A 298 8.28 -4.97 21.62
CA ILE A 298 7.87 -3.62 21.24
C ILE A 298 9.08 -2.68 21.19
N HIS A 299 9.93 -2.70 22.22
CA HIS A 299 11.15 -1.89 22.23
C HIS A 299 12.11 -2.25 21.09
N GLN A 300 12.31 -3.54 20.84
CA GLN A 300 13.14 -4.01 19.75
C GLN A 300 12.57 -3.48 18.43
N THR A 301 11.29 -3.70 18.15
CA THR A 301 10.60 -3.22 16.93
C THR A 301 10.77 -1.73 16.73
N TYR A 302 10.53 -0.92 17.76
CA TYR A 302 10.70 0.52 17.68
C TYR A 302 12.14 0.93 17.35
N ARG A 303 13.13 0.31 18.01
CA ARG A 303 14.55 0.62 17.76
C ARG A 303 14.99 0.18 16.36
N VAL A 304 14.56 -0.98 15.88
CA VAL A 304 14.85 -1.45 14.51
C VAL A 304 14.23 -0.50 13.49
N GLN A 305 12.96 -0.13 13.69
CA GLN A 305 12.25 0.82 12.81
C GLN A 305 12.95 2.18 12.81
N TYR A 306 13.41 2.65 13.98
CA TYR A 306 14.18 3.89 14.09
C TYR A 306 15.52 3.82 13.34
N ILE A 307 16.24 2.70 13.46
CA ILE A 307 17.50 2.50 12.71
C ILE A 307 17.22 2.53 11.21
N GLN A 308 16.16 1.85 10.74
CA GLN A 308 15.81 1.80 9.33
C GLN A 308 15.34 3.16 8.79
N ASP A 309 14.43 3.85 9.47
CA ASP A 309 13.78 5.04 8.92
C ASP A 309 14.56 6.34 9.18
N VAL A 310 15.31 6.39 10.28
CA VAL A 310 15.95 7.64 10.75
C VAL A 310 17.46 7.59 10.60
N ILE A 311 18.10 6.47 10.95
CA ILE A 311 19.56 6.37 10.94
C ILE A 311 20.07 5.99 9.54
N MET A 312 19.45 5.01 8.90
CA MET A 312 19.80 4.50 7.57
C MET A 312 18.62 4.56 6.61
N PRO A 313 18.03 5.74 6.35
CA PRO A 313 16.93 5.86 5.41
C PRO A 313 17.38 5.39 4.02
N SER A 314 16.62 4.47 3.40
CA SER A 314 16.95 3.94 2.08
C SER A 314 17.15 5.09 1.07
N PRO A 315 18.29 5.13 0.34
CA PRO A 315 18.55 6.18 -0.62
C PRO A 315 17.73 5.94 -1.89
N SER A 316 16.54 6.53 -1.94
CA SER A 316 15.67 6.56 -3.13
C SER A 316 15.17 5.18 -3.62
N ILE A 317 14.24 5.25 -4.56
CA ILE A 317 13.25 4.24 -4.98
C ILE A 317 13.90 3.07 -5.78
N PHE A 318 15.22 2.87 -5.70
CA PHE A 318 15.97 1.95 -6.57
C PHE A 318 16.88 0.94 -5.84
N GLU A 319 16.98 0.96 -4.50
CA GLU A 319 17.82 0.04 -3.71
C GLU A 319 17.02 -0.76 -2.65
N ASP A 320 15.81 -1.22 -2.99
CA ASP A 320 14.87 -1.89 -2.06
C ASP A 320 15.43 -3.14 -1.34
N ASN A 321 16.56 -3.70 -1.78
CA ASN A 321 17.12 -4.93 -1.22
C ASN A 321 18.29 -4.75 -0.26
N MET A 322 18.77 -3.52 -0.02
CA MET A 322 20.00 -3.30 0.79
C MET A 322 19.80 -3.61 2.29
N LEU A 323 18.58 -3.51 2.80
CA LEU A 323 18.23 -3.75 4.21
C LEU A 323 17.06 -4.74 4.36
N SER A 324 16.94 -5.69 3.43
CA SER A 324 15.84 -6.67 3.42
C SER A 324 15.75 -7.47 4.72
N THR A 325 16.87 -7.72 5.38
CA THR A 325 16.92 -8.46 6.64
C THR A 325 16.35 -7.66 7.82
N LEU A 326 16.57 -6.33 7.88
CA LEU A 326 15.90 -5.47 8.86
C LEU A 326 14.39 -5.41 8.61
N SER A 327 13.97 -5.29 7.35
CA SER A 327 12.56 -5.33 6.97
C SER A 327 11.90 -6.66 7.36
N SER A 328 12.63 -7.78 7.19
CA SER A 328 12.17 -9.12 7.57
C SER A 328 12.05 -9.26 9.09
N LEU A 329 13.03 -8.75 9.86
CA LEU A 329 12.98 -8.73 11.32
C LEU A 329 11.78 -7.91 11.84
N LEU A 330 11.54 -6.73 11.26
CA LEU A 330 10.36 -5.92 11.57
C LEU A 330 9.05 -6.64 11.25
N PHE A 331 9.01 -7.33 10.12
CA PHE A 331 7.84 -8.12 9.73
C PHE A 331 7.54 -9.21 10.76
N PHE A 332 8.53 -10.01 11.16
CA PHE A 332 8.36 -11.06 12.16
C PHE A 332 8.02 -10.51 13.54
N ASN A 333 8.69 -9.45 13.99
CA ASN A 333 8.38 -8.82 15.28
C ASN A 333 6.95 -8.29 15.33
N LYS A 334 6.43 -7.69 14.24
CA LYS A 334 5.03 -7.23 14.16
C LYS A 334 4.05 -8.40 14.32
N ILE A 335 4.33 -9.54 13.68
CA ILE A 335 3.51 -10.77 13.82
C ILE A 335 3.52 -11.26 15.28
N GLU A 336 4.69 -11.34 15.90
CA GLU A 336 4.83 -11.79 17.29
C GLU A 336 4.10 -10.88 18.27
N ILE A 337 4.22 -9.56 18.13
CA ILE A 337 3.51 -8.57 18.97
C ILE A 337 2.00 -8.79 18.88
N VAL A 338 1.45 -8.91 17.66
CA VAL A 338 0.01 -9.12 17.47
C VAL A 338 -0.42 -10.46 18.08
N THR A 339 0.37 -11.52 17.90
CA THR A 339 0.06 -12.86 18.42
C THR A 339 0.06 -12.88 19.96
N LEU A 340 1.08 -12.29 20.60
CA LEU A 340 1.20 -12.21 22.06
C LEU A 340 0.05 -11.43 22.70
N ILE A 341 -0.46 -10.39 22.03
CA ILE A 341 -1.62 -9.60 22.44
C ILE A 341 -2.92 -10.36 22.18
N GLN A 342 -3.05 -11.04 21.03
CA GLN A 342 -4.24 -11.82 20.68
C GLN A 342 -4.48 -12.97 21.68
N GLU A 343 -3.42 -13.58 22.20
CA GLU A 343 -3.50 -14.64 23.21
C GLU A 343 -3.78 -14.12 24.64
N ASP A 344 -3.63 -12.83 24.91
CA ASP A 344 -3.89 -12.24 26.23
C ASP A 344 -5.36 -11.78 26.35
N GLU A 345 -6.25 -12.72 26.67
CA GLU A 345 -7.67 -12.41 26.86
C GLU A 345 -7.93 -11.36 27.96
N LYS A 346 -7.09 -11.29 29.00
CA LYS A 346 -7.29 -10.34 30.11
C LYS A 346 -7.02 -8.92 29.63
N PHE A 347 -5.94 -8.75 28.87
CA PHE A 347 -5.62 -7.49 28.23
C PHE A 347 -6.74 -7.04 27.27
N LEU A 348 -7.22 -7.94 26.39
CA LEU A 348 -8.29 -7.60 25.45
C LEU A 348 -9.61 -7.25 26.15
N LYS A 349 -10.00 -8.00 27.20
CA LYS A 349 -11.20 -7.66 28.01
C LYS A 349 -11.09 -6.27 28.62
N GLU A 350 -9.93 -5.93 29.18
CA GLU A 350 -9.71 -4.61 29.77
C GLU A 350 -9.65 -3.49 28.73
N LEU A 351 -9.07 -3.76 27.55
CA LEU A 351 -9.04 -2.83 26.41
C LEU A 351 -10.44 -2.43 25.95
N PHE A 352 -11.30 -3.41 25.65
CA PHE A 352 -12.67 -3.12 25.19
C PHE A 352 -13.56 -2.56 26.30
N ARG A 353 -13.31 -2.91 27.57
CA ARG A 353 -13.97 -2.30 28.72
C ARG A 353 -13.64 -0.80 28.82
N GLN A 354 -12.37 -0.42 28.72
CA GLN A 354 -11.94 0.98 28.78
C GLN A 354 -12.37 1.78 27.54
N LEU A 355 -12.38 1.18 26.35
CA LEU A 355 -12.85 1.82 25.13
C LEU A 355 -14.36 2.13 25.16
N SER A 356 -15.14 1.30 25.85
CA SER A 356 -16.59 1.46 25.98
C SER A 356 -17.00 2.37 27.15
N ASP A 357 -16.06 2.73 28.02
CA ASP A 357 -16.29 3.70 29.09
C ASP A 357 -16.61 5.07 28.47
N SER A 358 -17.66 5.75 28.93
CA SER A 358 -18.18 7.00 28.35
C SER A 358 -17.81 8.25 29.17
N GLU A 359 -16.98 8.12 30.21
CA GLU A 359 -16.60 9.26 31.05
C GLU A 359 -15.76 10.32 30.30
N PRO A 360 -16.05 11.63 30.48
CA PRO A 360 -15.37 12.71 29.76
C PRO A 360 -13.92 12.92 30.21
N SER A 361 -13.60 12.60 31.46
CA SER A 361 -12.22 12.62 31.97
C SER A 361 -11.31 11.60 31.28
N PHE A 362 -11.91 10.60 30.64
CA PHE A 362 -11.24 9.50 29.98
C PHE A 362 -10.99 9.74 28.49
N GLN A 363 -11.43 10.88 27.93
CA GLN A 363 -11.40 11.13 26.49
C GLN A 363 -9.98 11.10 25.89
N GLU A 364 -8.99 11.70 26.55
CA GLU A 364 -7.59 11.67 26.08
C GLU A 364 -7.03 10.24 26.08
N LYS A 365 -7.32 9.48 27.15
CA LYS A 365 -6.92 8.07 27.24
C LYS A 365 -7.68 7.20 26.23
N ARG A 366 -8.96 7.49 25.94
CA ARG A 366 -9.74 6.83 24.89
C ARG A 366 -9.11 7.06 23.52
N ARG A 367 -8.64 8.27 23.24
CA ARG A 367 -7.90 8.58 22.01
C ARG A 367 -6.64 7.72 21.88
N ASP A 368 -5.84 7.61 22.95
CA ASP A 368 -4.66 6.73 22.96
C ASP A 368 -5.03 5.25 22.73
N LEU A 369 -6.12 4.77 23.34
CA LEU A 369 -6.61 3.39 23.17
C LEU A 369 -7.06 3.11 21.73
N VAL A 370 -7.74 4.07 21.09
CA VAL A 370 -8.16 3.95 19.69
C VAL A 370 -6.95 3.94 18.76
N LEU A 371 -5.95 4.81 18.99
CA LEU A 371 -4.71 4.81 18.22
C LEU A 371 -3.93 3.51 18.39
N PHE A 372 -3.86 2.98 19.63
CA PHE A 372 -3.26 1.67 19.91
C PHE A 372 -3.97 0.55 19.14
N LEU A 373 -5.30 0.49 19.20
CA LEU A 373 -6.08 -0.53 18.49
C LEU A 373 -5.93 -0.40 16.97
N LYS A 374 -5.90 0.83 16.44
CA LYS A 374 -5.62 1.10 15.03
C LYS A 374 -4.24 0.61 14.61
N GLU A 375 -3.21 0.88 15.41
CA GLU A 375 -1.85 0.41 15.14
C GLU A 375 -1.76 -1.12 15.21
N LEU A 376 -2.46 -1.74 16.17
CA LEU A 376 -2.56 -3.20 16.27
C LEU A 376 -3.22 -3.81 15.01
N CYS A 377 -4.33 -3.23 14.54
CA CYS A 377 -4.95 -3.62 13.27
C CYS A 377 -4.00 -3.42 12.08
N THR A 378 -3.22 -2.33 12.09
CA THR A 378 -2.22 -2.06 11.04
C THR A 378 -1.13 -3.14 11.03
N PHE A 379 -0.64 -3.55 12.20
CA PHE A 379 0.34 -4.64 12.30
C PHE A 379 -0.27 -5.97 11.85
N SER A 380 -1.56 -6.19 12.12
CA SER A 380 -2.22 -7.42 11.69
C SER A 380 -2.34 -7.57 10.15
N HIS A 381 -2.08 -6.52 9.36
CA HIS A 381 -1.88 -6.67 7.91
C HIS A 381 -0.70 -7.59 7.55
N THR A 382 0.26 -7.84 8.44
CA THR A 382 1.33 -8.81 8.16
C THR A 382 0.92 -10.26 8.40
N LEU A 383 -0.21 -10.51 9.08
CA LEU A 383 -0.68 -11.86 9.37
C LEU A 383 -1.24 -12.57 8.14
N GLN A 384 -1.03 -13.89 8.07
CA GLN A 384 -1.67 -14.77 7.09
C GLN A 384 -3.14 -15.06 7.44
N ASN A 385 -3.46 -15.26 8.73
CA ASN A 385 -4.81 -15.63 9.23
C ASN A 385 -5.57 -14.44 9.83
N ARG A 386 -5.74 -13.36 9.06
CA ARG A 386 -6.36 -12.10 9.53
C ARG A 386 -7.81 -12.26 9.96
N GLU A 387 -8.55 -13.15 9.30
CA GLU A 387 -9.95 -13.41 9.62
C GLU A 387 -10.12 -13.93 11.06
N THR A 388 -9.22 -14.81 11.52
CA THR A 388 -9.22 -15.31 12.89
C THR A 388 -8.97 -14.19 13.89
N PHE A 389 -8.03 -13.29 13.60
CA PHE A 389 -7.73 -12.13 14.44
C PHE A 389 -8.95 -11.20 14.58
N ILE A 390 -9.60 -10.86 13.46
CA ILE A 390 -10.82 -10.03 13.46
C ILE A 390 -11.96 -10.73 14.23
N LYS A 391 -12.12 -12.04 14.04
CA LYS A 391 -13.10 -12.86 14.81
C LYS A 391 -12.83 -12.80 16.31
N THR A 392 -11.56 -12.90 16.73
CA THR A 392 -11.18 -12.75 18.14
C THR A 392 -11.57 -11.36 18.65
N LEU A 393 -11.18 -10.28 17.97
CA LEU A 393 -11.54 -8.91 18.37
C LEU A 393 -13.06 -8.70 18.43
N SER A 394 -13.80 -9.23 17.45
CA SER A 394 -15.26 -9.16 17.43
C SER A 394 -15.90 -9.89 18.60
N SER A 395 -15.34 -11.02 19.03
CA SER A 395 -15.83 -11.75 20.21
C SER A 395 -15.70 -10.96 21.52
N PHE A 396 -14.76 -10.01 21.59
CA PHE A 396 -14.60 -9.08 22.70
C PHE A 396 -15.44 -7.79 22.57
N GLY A 397 -16.19 -7.63 21.48
CA GLY A 397 -17.11 -6.50 21.30
C GLY A 397 -16.58 -5.37 20.42
N LEU A 398 -15.63 -5.63 19.50
CA LEU A 398 -15.10 -4.61 18.58
C LEU A 398 -16.19 -3.78 17.89
N LEU A 399 -17.21 -4.41 17.31
CA LEU A 399 -18.28 -3.71 16.61
C LEU A 399 -19.12 -2.83 17.55
N GLN A 400 -19.42 -3.32 18.76
CA GLN A 400 -20.12 -2.55 19.79
C GLN A 400 -19.30 -1.33 20.23
N THR A 401 -17.98 -1.46 20.32
CA THR A 401 -17.08 -0.35 20.62
C THR A 401 -17.05 0.67 19.47
N ILE A 402 -17.00 0.23 18.21
CA ILE A 402 -17.03 1.12 17.04
C ILE A 402 -18.31 1.99 17.05
N GLU A 403 -19.47 1.44 17.41
CA GLU A 403 -20.71 2.23 17.58
C GLU A 403 -20.53 3.39 18.55
N THR A 404 -20.01 3.10 19.75
CA THR A 404 -19.79 4.10 20.79
C THR A 404 -18.78 5.16 20.34
N LEU A 405 -17.72 4.75 19.62
CA LEU A 405 -16.67 5.66 19.15
C LEU A 405 -17.15 6.56 18.00
N LEU A 406 -17.99 6.07 17.09
CA LEU A 406 -18.54 6.87 15.99
C LEU A 406 -19.46 8.00 16.48
N ILE A 407 -20.11 7.81 17.63
CA ILE A 407 -21.00 8.81 18.24
C ILE A 407 -20.22 9.89 19.01
N CYS A 408 -18.96 9.63 19.40
CA CYS A 408 -18.16 10.58 20.19
C CYS A 408 -17.88 11.89 19.43
N ASP A 409 -18.00 13.05 20.07
CA ASP A 409 -17.80 14.36 19.40
C ASP A 409 -16.36 14.64 18.91
N ASP A 410 -15.38 13.89 19.39
CA ASP A 410 -13.97 14.07 19.04
C ASP A 410 -13.64 13.57 17.63
N ALA A 411 -13.21 14.47 16.76
CA ALA A 411 -12.90 14.15 15.36
C ALA A 411 -11.79 13.10 15.21
N ALA A 412 -10.78 13.07 16.08
CA ALA A 412 -9.69 12.10 15.99
C ALA A 412 -10.17 10.69 16.41
N ILE A 413 -11.05 10.61 17.40
CA ILE A 413 -11.67 9.35 17.81
C ILE A 413 -12.61 8.83 16.71
N LYS A 414 -13.43 9.70 16.11
CA LYS A 414 -14.30 9.32 14.98
C LYS A 414 -13.49 8.79 13.82
N LEU A 415 -12.45 9.48 13.40
CA LEU A 415 -11.58 9.05 12.31
C LEU A 415 -10.94 7.68 12.61
N GLY A 416 -10.45 7.48 13.83
CA GLY A 416 -9.95 6.17 14.26
C GLY A 416 -11.00 5.07 14.22
N ALA A 417 -12.25 5.37 14.57
CA ALA A 417 -13.37 4.42 14.47
C ALA A 417 -13.72 4.08 13.01
N VAL A 418 -13.68 5.06 12.12
CA VAL A 418 -13.88 4.86 10.67
C VAL A 418 -12.75 3.99 10.09
N ASP A 419 -11.50 4.23 10.48
CA ASP A 419 -10.35 3.40 10.06
C ASP A 419 -10.50 1.94 10.55
N LEU A 420 -10.91 1.75 11.82
CA LEU A 420 -11.17 0.42 12.37
C LEU A 420 -12.33 -0.28 11.66
N LEU A 421 -13.41 0.44 11.36
CA LEU A 421 -14.54 -0.10 10.62
C LEU A 421 -14.14 -0.47 9.18
N THR A 422 -13.35 0.38 8.52
CA THR A 422 -12.79 0.10 7.19
C THR A 422 -11.98 -1.18 7.22
N TYR A 423 -11.09 -1.32 8.21
CA TYR A 423 -10.32 -2.54 8.42
C TYR A 423 -11.21 -3.78 8.54
N VAL A 424 -12.28 -3.74 9.36
CA VAL A 424 -13.19 -4.89 9.49
C VAL A 424 -13.89 -5.21 8.17
N VAL A 425 -14.37 -4.20 7.45
CA VAL A 425 -15.17 -4.38 6.22
C VAL A 425 -14.32 -4.83 5.02
N ASP A 426 -13.07 -4.38 4.92
CA ASP A 426 -12.14 -4.80 3.87
C ASP A 426 -11.84 -6.31 3.92
N TYR A 427 -11.80 -6.89 5.12
CA TYR A 427 -11.46 -8.31 5.32
C TYR A 427 -12.66 -9.22 5.56
N SER A 428 -13.68 -8.74 6.26
CA SER A 428 -14.84 -9.55 6.65
C SER A 428 -16.13 -8.72 6.67
N PRO A 429 -16.66 -8.35 5.49
CA PRO A 429 -17.92 -7.59 5.42
C PRO A 429 -19.12 -8.39 5.95
N SER A 430 -19.07 -9.73 5.88
CA SER A 430 -20.11 -10.62 6.44
C SER A 430 -20.27 -10.46 7.95
N MET A 431 -19.18 -10.21 8.68
CA MET A 431 -19.21 -10.03 10.13
C MET A 431 -20.07 -8.81 10.53
N VAL A 432 -19.97 -7.71 9.77
CA VAL A 432 -20.79 -6.52 10.01
C VAL A 432 -22.26 -6.79 9.67
N ARG A 433 -22.53 -7.57 8.62
CA ARG A 433 -23.91 -7.96 8.25
C ARG A 433 -24.55 -8.86 9.30
N GLU A 434 -23.84 -9.89 9.76
CA GLU A 434 -24.30 -10.79 10.81
C GLU A 434 -24.59 -10.02 12.10
N TYR A 435 -23.70 -9.10 12.49
CA TYR A 435 -23.90 -8.26 13.65
C TYR A 435 -25.14 -7.37 13.50
N ALA A 436 -25.34 -6.71 12.35
CA ALA A 436 -26.53 -5.91 12.09
C ALA A 436 -27.84 -6.73 12.15
N LEU A 437 -27.84 -7.97 11.63
CA LEU A 437 -28.97 -8.89 11.74
C LEU A 437 -29.24 -9.31 13.20
N GLN A 438 -28.20 -9.54 13.99
CA GLN A 438 -28.35 -9.83 15.42
C GLN A 438 -28.98 -8.66 16.19
N GLN A 439 -28.77 -7.41 15.76
CA GLN A 439 -29.42 -6.24 16.35
C GLN A 439 -30.95 -6.20 16.09
N GLU A 440 -31.43 -6.75 14.98
CA GLU A 440 -32.89 -6.87 14.74
C GLU A 440 -33.54 -7.87 15.70
N ILE A 441 -32.83 -8.97 16.01
CA ILE A 441 -33.33 -10.00 16.93
C ILE A 441 -33.38 -9.46 18.36
N ASN A 442 -32.35 -8.72 18.77
CA ASN A 442 -32.27 -8.07 20.08
C ASN A 442 -33.12 -6.79 20.07
N THR A 443 -34.43 -6.95 20.31
CA THR A 443 -35.46 -5.90 20.15
C THR A 443 -35.36 -4.75 21.17
N ASP A 444 -34.41 -4.78 22.10
CA ASP A 444 -34.27 -3.79 23.17
C ASP A 444 -33.63 -2.47 22.71
N LYS A 445 -32.89 -2.47 21.58
CA LYS A 445 -32.24 -1.27 21.05
C LYS A 445 -33.11 -0.57 19.99
N PRO A 446 -33.29 0.76 20.06
CA PRO A 446 -33.97 1.51 19.01
C PRO A 446 -33.18 1.46 17.69
N ALA A 447 -33.89 1.47 16.56
CA ALA A 447 -33.26 1.37 15.24
C ALA A 447 -32.23 2.49 14.96
N GLU A 448 -32.37 3.66 15.58
CA GLU A 448 -31.41 4.77 15.48
C GLU A 448 -30.01 4.37 15.99
N GLN A 449 -29.93 3.42 16.91
CA GLN A 449 -28.68 2.93 17.50
C GLN A 449 -28.11 1.70 16.77
N TYR A 450 -28.68 1.30 15.63
CA TYR A 450 -28.11 0.23 14.82
C TYR A 450 -26.85 0.71 14.10
N ILE A 451 -25.84 -0.16 14.00
CA ILE A 451 -24.52 0.21 13.45
C ILE A 451 -24.63 0.85 12.05
N ILE A 452 -25.47 0.30 11.18
CA ILE A 452 -25.69 0.83 9.82
C ILE A 452 -26.34 2.22 9.86
N ASN A 453 -27.25 2.46 10.80
CA ASN A 453 -27.93 3.74 10.93
C ASN A 453 -27.01 4.80 11.53
N ILE A 454 -26.16 4.43 12.50
CA ILE A 454 -25.10 5.30 13.02
C ILE A 454 -24.14 5.69 11.89
N ILE A 455 -23.71 4.74 11.06
CA ILE A 455 -22.84 5.02 9.91
C ILE A 455 -23.50 6.00 8.94
N ILE A 456 -24.78 5.77 8.60
CA ILE A 456 -25.55 6.65 7.73
C ILE A 456 -25.67 8.05 8.34
N GLU A 457 -26.00 8.16 9.62
CA GLU A 457 -26.13 9.44 10.32
C GLU A 457 -24.81 10.21 10.34
N GLN A 458 -23.69 9.57 10.70
CA GLN A 458 -22.38 10.24 10.70
C GLN A 458 -21.93 10.64 9.28
N MET A 459 -22.26 9.85 8.25
CA MET A 459 -21.99 10.21 6.85
C MET A 459 -22.77 11.45 6.40
N ILE A 460 -23.99 11.64 6.87
CA ILE A 460 -24.85 12.77 6.49
C ILE A 460 -24.51 14.03 7.29
N CYS A 461 -24.14 13.87 8.56
CA CYS A 461 -23.84 14.95 9.48
C CYS A 461 -22.37 15.40 9.43
N ASP A 462 -21.58 14.95 8.44
CA ASP A 462 -20.19 15.36 8.28
C ASP A 462 -20.08 16.87 8.04
N ILE A 463 -19.34 17.53 8.91
CA ILE A 463 -19.14 18.99 8.93
C ILE A 463 -17.90 19.36 8.09
N ASP A 464 -17.08 18.38 7.70
CA ASP A 464 -15.87 18.61 6.92
C ASP A 464 -16.21 19.18 5.52
N PRO A 465 -15.63 20.33 5.13
CA PRO A 465 -15.81 20.91 3.79
C PRO A 465 -15.47 19.94 2.64
N ASP A 466 -14.49 19.06 2.84
CA ASP A 466 -14.03 18.09 1.85
C ASP A 466 -14.80 16.77 1.90
N LEU A 467 -15.71 16.60 2.89
CA LEU A 467 -16.52 15.41 3.10
C LEU A 467 -15.68 14.12 3.18
N GLY A 468 -14.46 14.21 3.74
CA GLY A 468 -13.51 13.10 3.77
C GLY A 468 -14.05 11.88 4.50
N MET A 469 -14.61 12.07 5.71
CA MET A 469 -15.20 10.97 6.47
C MET A 469 -16.48 10.46 5.81
N ALA A 470 -17.33 11.34 5.30
CA ALA A 470 -18.53 10.94 4.58
C ALA A 470 -18.23 10.09 3.33
N GLN A 471 -17.17 10.40 2.59
CA GLN A 471 -16.73 9.59 1.43
C GLN A 471 -16.25 8.21 1.86
N GLN A 472 -15.46 8.12 2.94
CA GLN A 472 -15.01 6.84 3.49
C GLN A 472 -16.19 5.99 3.97
N LEU A 473 -17.09 6.57 4.79
CA LEU A 473 -18.30 5.89 5.27
C LEU A 473 -19.22 5.47 4.12
N SER A 474 -19.32 6.27 3.06
CA SER A 474 -20.06 5.90 1.85
C SER A 474 -19.43 4.69 1.15
N GLY A 475 -18.10 4.66 1.04
CA GLY A 475 -17.36 3.50 0.52
C GLY A 475 -17.58 2.23 1.36
N ILE A 476 -17.52 2.36 2.68
CA ILE A 476 -17.80 1.27 3.63
C ILE A 476 -19.22 0.76 3.47
N LEU A 477 -20.22 1.64 3.47
CA LEU A 477 -21.62 1.27 3.27
C LEU A 477 -21.81 0.54 1.94
N LYS A 478 -21.19 1.04 0.87
CA LYS A 478 -21.22 0.39 -0.45
C LYS A 478 -20.69 -1.04 -0.37
N MET A 479 -19.54 -1.27 0.26
CA MET A 479 -18.98 -2.62 0.41
C MET A 479 -19.87 -3.57 1.22
N ILE A 480 -20.54 -3.06 2.27
CA ILE A 480 -21.47 -3.85 3.09
C ILE A 480 -22.72 -4.23 2.30
N ILE A 481 -23.29 -3.29 1.53
CA ILE A 481 -24.52 -3.50 0.75
C ILE A 481 -24.27 -4.13 -0.62
N ASP A 482 -23.02 -4.27 -1.07
CA ASP A 482 -22.70 -4.85 -2.37
C ASP A 482 -23.11 -6.34 -2.43
N PRO A 483 -24.03 -6.72 -3.33
CA PRO A 483 -24.43 -8.11 -3.48
C PRO A 483 -23.28 -9.05 -3.84
N ASP A 484 -22.24 -8.58 -4.52
CA ASP A 484 -21.08 -9.41 -4.88
C ASP A 484 -20.29 -9.81 -3.64
N ASN A 485 -20.29 -8.97 -2.60
CA ASN A 485 -19.70 -9.24 -1.29
C ASN A 485 -20.59 -10.09 -0.37
N MET A 486 -21.81 -10.45 -0.80
CA MET A 486 -22.78 -11.27 -0.06
C MET A 486 -22.84 -12.73 -0.53
N LEU A 487 -22.03 -13.09 -1.54
CA LEU A 487 -21.99 -14.43 -2.10
C LEU A 487 -20.81 -15.20 -1.48
N THR A 488 -21.08 -16.20 -0.66
CA THR A 488 -20.05 -17.17 -0.25
C THR A 488 -19.77 -18.13 -1.41
N THR A 489 -18.50 -18.27 -1.79
CA THR A 489 -17.99 -19.14 -2.88
C THR A 489 -18.60 -20.55 -2.98
N PRO A 490 -18.92 -21.27 -1.87
CA PRO A 490 -19.61 -22.57 -1.97
C PRO A 490 -21.09 -22.49 -2.38
N ALA A 491 -21.78 -21.37 -2.16
CA ALA A 491 -23.18 -21.19 -2.58
C ALA A 491 -23.31 -20.93 -4.08
N LEU A 492 -22.28 -20.34 -4.72
CA LEU A 492 -22.27 -20.05 -6.15
C LEU A 492 -22.22 -21.34 -6.99
N ASN A 493 -21.43 -22.33 -6.59
CA ASN A 493 -21.33 -23.61 -7.32
C ASN A 493 -22.65 -24.39 -7.28
N VAL A 494 -23.32 -24.43 -6.13
CA VAL A 494 -24.65 -25.07 -6.00
C VAL A 494 -25.71 -24.28 -6.78
N CYS A 495 -25.68 -22.94 -6.77
CA CYS A 495 -26.61 -22.10 -7.53
C CYS A 495 -26.42 -22.23 -9.05
N LEU A 496 -25.19 -22.34 -9.55
CA LEU A 496 -24.90 -22.49 -10.97
C LEU A 496 -25.27 -23.89 -11.49
N GLU A 497 -24.96 -24.95 -10.73
CA GLU A 497 -25.36 -26.32 -11.06
C GLU A 497 -26.88 -26.49 -11.03
N THR A 498 -27.57 -25.88 -10.06
CA THR A 498 -29.04 -25.91 -10.01
C THR A 498 -29.69 -25.04 -11.09
N ALA A 499 -29.16 -23.85 -11.40
CA ALA A 499 -29.69 -22.99 -12.46
C ALA A 499 -29.66 -23.68 -13.85
N GLN A 500 -28.57 -24.39 -14.18
CA GLN A 500 -28.50 -25.20 -15.40
C GLN A 500 -29.49 -26.37 -15.41
N PHE A 501 -29.80 -26.96 -14.24
CA PHE A 501 -30.77 -28.06 -14.13
C PHE A 501 -32.23 -27.59 -14.25
N PHE A 502 -32.54 -26.34 -13.87
CA PHE A 502 -33.90 -25.80 -13.84
C PHE A 502 -34.34 -25.03 -15.08
N GLU A 503 -33.41 -24.50 -15.90
CA GLU A 503 -33.74 -23.96 -17.24
C GLU A 503 -34.39 -25.03 -18.15
N LEU A 504 -34.08 -26.31 -17.93
CA LEU A 504 -34.68 -27.42 -18.69
C LEU A 504 -36.12 -27.77 -18.28
N ASN A 505 -36.63 -27.31 -17.14
CA ASN A 505 -37.88 -27.83 -16.55
C ASN A 505 -38.99 -26.79 -16.28
N ASN A 506 -38.86 -25.53 -16.73
CA ASN A 506 -39.94 -24.51 -16.69
C ASN A 506 -40.62 -24.34 -15.30
N LEU A 507 -39.88 -24.51 -14.20
CA LEU A 507 -40.38 -24.41 -12.82
C LEU A 507 -40.06 -23.03 -12.22
N SER A 508 -40.81 -22.01 -12.65
CA SER A 508 -40.70 -20.61 -12.17
C SER A 508 -40.96 -20.42 -10.68
N TYR A 509 -41.66 -21.36 -10.02
CA TYR A 509 -41.98 -21.27 -8.59
C TYR A 509 -40.78 -21.57 -7.66
N PHE A 510 -39.82 -22.39 -8.09
CA PHE A 510 -38.69 -22.80 -7.25
C PHE A 510 -37.55 -21.77 -7.25
N HIS A 511 -37.35 -21.08 -8.39
CA HIS A 511 -36.41 -19.96 -8.50
C HIS A 511 -36.77 -18.81 -7.54
N TYR A 512 -38.08 -18.55 -7.36
CA TYR A 512 -38.59 -17.54 -6.43
C TYR A 512 -38.38 -17.92 -4.95
N TYR A 513 -38.58 -19.21 -4.59
CA TYR A 513 -38.43 -19.68 -3.22
C TYR A 513 -36.95 -19.79 -2.77
N PHE A 514 -36.03 -20.13 -3.68
CA PHE A 514 -34.61 -20.29 -3.35
C PHE A 514 -33.86 -18.95 -3.24
N LEU A 515 -34.23 -17.94 -4.07
CA LEU A 515 -33.69 -16.57 -3.95
C LEU A 515 -33.98 -15.93 -2.58
N GLN A 516 -35.10 -16.28 -1.94
CA GLN A 516 -35.48 -15.73 -0.63
C GLN A 516 -34.60 -16.17 0.54
N LYS A 517 -33.85 -17.29 0.41
CA LYS A 517 -33.13 -17.95 1.51
C LYS A 517 -31.61 -17.77 1.50
N THR A 518 -31.11 -16.81 0.72
CA THR A 518 -29.68 -16.48 0.68
C THR A 518 -29.36 -15.36 1.68
N GLU A 519 -28.14 -15.33 2.22
CA GLU A 519 -27.62 -14.24 3.08
C GLU A 519 -27.92 -12.86 2.47
N LYS A 520 -27.79 -12.76 1.14
CA LYS A 520 -28.17 -11.60 0.32
C LYS A 520 -29.62 -11.15 0.53
N SER A 521 -30.59 -12.06 0.52
CA SER A 521 -32.01 -11.72 0.67
C SER A 521 -32.33 -11.28 2.10
N GLU A 522 -31.78 -11.94 3.12
CA GLU A 522 -32.04 -11.60 4.53
C GLU A 522 -31.48 -10.22 4.88
N PHE A 523 -30.21 -9.96 4.57
CA PHE A 523 -29.60 -8.67 4.88
C PHE A 523 -30.22 -7.51 4.08
N LEU A 524 -30.52 -7.70 2.78
CA LEU A 524 -31.19 -6.65 2.01
C LEU A 524 -32.59 -6.37 2.56
N ASN A 525 -33.35 -7.38 2.98
CA ASN A 525 -34.64 -7.16 3.63
C ASN A 525 -34.50 -6.33 4.91
N TYR A 526 -33.52 -6.63 5.76
CA TYR A 526 -33.19 -5.81 6.93
C TYR A 526 -32.87 -4.36 6.53
N PHE A 527 -31.96 -4.17 5.58
CA PHE A 527 -31.51 -2.84 5.13
C PHE A 527 -32.66 -1.98 4.58
N TYR A 528 -33.52 -2.54 3.73
CA TYR A 528 -34.66 -1.82 3.16
C TYR A 528 -35.81 -1.60 4.16
N LYS A 529 -35.87 -2.38 5.23
CA LYS A 529 -36.87 -2.21 6.30
C LYS A 529 -36.45 -1.16 7.31
N HIS A 530 -35.18 -1.15 7.72
CA HIS A 530 -34.70 -0.37 8.88
C HIS A 530 -33.71 0.75 8.56
N CYS A 531 -33.01 0.69 7.43
CA CYS A 531 -31.86 1.58 7.17
C CYS A 531 -32.08 2.57 6.02
N ILE A 532 -32.70 2.12 4.92
CA ILE A 532 -32.86 2.93 3.70
C ILE A 532 -33.62 4.26 3.94
N CYS A 533 -34.50 4.32 4.96
CA CYS A 533 -35.19 5.54 5.33
C CYS A 533 -34.24 6.61 5.88
N TYR A 534 -33.21 6.23 6.66
CA TYR A 534 -32.18 7.15 7.14
C TYR A 534 -31.33 7.67 5.99
N LEU A 535 -31.02 6.82 5.00
CA LEU A 535 -30.27 7.25 3.81
C LEU A 535 -31.06 8.27 2.97
N THR A 536 -32.37 8.09 2.89
CA THR A 536 -33.26 8.92 2.04
C THR A 536 -33.94 10.06 2.76
N ALA A 537 -33.90 10.14 4.09
CA ALA A 537 -34.48 11.25 4.85
C ALA A 537 -33.82 12.61 4.54
N PRO A 538 -32.49 12.74 4.49
CA PRO A 538 -31.81 13.97 4.11
C PRO A 538 -31.57 13.94 2.60
N ILE A 539 -32.63 14.15 1.82
CA ILE A 539 -32.59 14.18 0.35
C ILE A 539 -31.55 15.18 -0.18
N LEU A 540 -31.18 16.18 0.63
CA LEU A 540 -30.17 17.20 0.33
C LEU A 540 -28.72 16.70 0.46
N ALA A 541 -28.47 15.56 1.10
CA ALA A 541 -27.13 15.02 1.24
C ALA A 541 -26.63 14.48 -0.11
N ALA A 542 -25.66 15.16 -0.70
CA ALA A 542 -25.08 14.80 -1.99
C ALA A 542 -24.44 13.39 -1.99
N THR A 543 -24.04 12.90 -0.82
CA THR A 543 -23.43 11.59 -0.57
C THR A 543 -24.44 10.43 -0.61
N SER A 544 -25.72 10.69 -0.35
CA SER A 544 -26.77 9.64 -0.36
C SER A 544 -27.21 9.22 -1.77
N LEU A 545 -27.21 10.14 -2.74
CA LEU A 545 -27.67 9.85 -4.11
C LEU A 545 -26.78 8.84 -4.87
N PRO A 546 -25.44 8.89 -4.78
CA PRO A 546 -24.58 7.85 -5.33
C PRO A 546 -24.87 6.45 -4.77
N LEU A 547 -25.07 6.33 -3.46
CA LEU A 547 -25.45 5.05 -2.83
C LEU A 547 -26.83 4.57 -3.30
N LEU A 548 -27.79 5.48 -3.42
CA LEU A 548 -29.11 5.14 -3.96
C LEU A 548 -29.03 4.72 -5.43
N THR A 549 -28.16 5.34 -6.21
CA THR A 549 -27.88 4.95 -7.61
C THR A 549 -27.29 3.55 -7.66
N PHE A 550 -26.33 3.24 -6.78
CA PHE A 550 -25.79 1.89 -6.64
C PHE A 550 -26.89 0.87 -6.29
N CYS A 551 -27.75 1.18 -5.32
CA CYS A 551 -28.89 0.32 -4.97
C CYS A 551 -29.81 0.04 -6.18
N ILE A 552 -30.04 1.03 -7.05
CA ILE A 552 -30.86 0.86 -8.27
C ILE A 552 -30.22 -0.13 -9.23
N GLU A 553 -28.90 -0.04 -9.40
CA GLU A 553 -28.15 -0.90 -10.31
C GLU A 553 -28.04 -2.34 -9.80
N HIS A 554 -27.86 -2.53 -8.48
CA HIS A 554 -27.49 -3.83 -7.92
C HIS A 554 -28.60 -4.54 -7.12
N HIS A 555 -29.61 -3.84 -6.59
CA HIS A 555 -30.63 -4.43 -5.68
C HIS A 555 -31.99 -4.70 -6.34
N ALA A 556 -32.08 -4.58 -7.67
CA ALA A 556 -33.21 -4.90 -8.54
C ALA A 556 -34.61 -4.81 -7.88
N TYR A 557 -35.12 -5.91 -7.31
CA TYR A 557 -36.47 -6.01 -6.75
C TYR A 557 -36.70 -5.14 -5.51
N HIS A 558 -35.77 -5.13 -4.54
CA HIS A 558 -35.98 -4.48 -3.24
C HIS A 558 -36.06 -2.94 -3.38
N ILE A 559 -35.13 -2.37 -4.15
CA ILE A 559 -35.11 -0.93 -4.43
C ILE A 559 -36.34 -0.47 -5.21
N ARG A 560 -36.86 -1.31 -6.12
CA ARG A 560 -38.02 -0.98 -6.95
C ARG A 560 -39.27 -0.80 -6.12
N SER A 561 -39.55 -1.74 -5.21
CA SER A 561 -40.68 -1.63 -4.28
C SER A 561 -40.58 -0.33 -3.47
N TYR A 562 -39.39 -0.05 -2.93
CA TYR A 562 -39.17 1.13 -2.10
C TYR A 562 -39.35 2.46 -2.86
N LEU A 563 -38.73 2.61 -4.04
CA LEU A 563 -38.78 3.83 -4.84
C LEU A 563 -40.19 4.17 -5.33
N LEU A 564 -40.95 3.14 -5.75
CA LEU A 564 -42.30 3.32 -6.28
C LEU A 564 -43.32 3.61 -5.16
N HIS A 565 -43.25 2.92 -4.02
CA HIS A 565 -44.23 3.10 -2.94
C HIS A 565 -44.06 4.40 -2.14
N LYS A 566 -42.82 4.90 -2.01
CA LYS A 566 -42.52 6.10 -1.19
C LYS A 566 -42.35 7.38 -2.02
N GLU A 567 -42.56 7.30 -3.34
CA GLU A 567 -42.39 8.41 -4.29
C GLU A 567 -41.03 9.14 -4.16
N ILE A 568 -39.97 8.40 -3.79
CA ILE A 568 -38.65 8.98 -3.51
C ILE A 568 -38.10 9.72 -4.73
N VAL A 569 -38.32 9.18 -5.93
CA VAL A 569 -37.89 9.83 -7.18
C VAL A 569 -38.49 11.24 -7.29
N CYS A 570 -39.77 11.45 -6.94
CA CYS A 570 -40.39 12.77 -6.95
C CYS A 570 -39.71 13.73 -5.98
N ARG A 571 -39.35 13.25 -4.80
CA ARG A 571 -38.64 14.07 -3.80
C ARG A 571 -37.25 14.47 -4.28
N ILE A 572 -36.52 13.54 -4.91
CA ILE A 572 -35.21 13.81 -5.54
C ILE A 572 -35.36 14.85 -6.65
N MET A 573 -36.42 14.77 -7.46
CA MET A 573 -36.67 15.73 -8.55
C MET A 573 -36.83 17.18 -8.06
N ILE A 574 -37.17 17.43 -6.79
CA ILE A 574 -37.23 18.79 -6.21
C ILE A 574 -35.85 19.48 -6.28
N LEU A 575 -34.76 18.72 -6.15
CA LEU A 575 -33.39 19.25 -6.16
C LEU A 575 -32.98 19.82 -7.52
N THR A 576 -33.68 19.50 -8.60
CA THR A 576 -33.44 20.12 -9.92
C THR A 576 -33.64 21.64 -9.92
N LYS A 577 -34.36 22.17 -8.92
CA LYS A 577 -34.56 23.61 -8.70
C LYS A 577 -33.47 24.26 -7.84
N SER A 578 -32.45 23.51 -7.41
CA SER A 578 -31.37 24.02 -6.57
C SER A 578 -30.53 25.07 -7.29
N ARG A 579 -29.94 26.00 -6.52
CA ARG A 579 -28.94 26.95 -7.03
C ARG A 579 -27.60 26.28 -7.31
N HIS A 580 -27.34 25.14 -6.67
CA HIS A 580 -26.06 24.43 -6.79
C HIS A 580 -26.10 23.46 -7.96
N THR A 581 -25.36 23.77 -9.03
CA THR A 581 -25.35 22.98 -10.27
C THR A 581 -24.92 21.53 -10.06
N PHE A 582 -24.01 21.26 -9.13
CA PHE A 582 -23.56 19.88 -8.85
C PHE A 582 -24.71 18.98 -8.35
N LEU A 583 -25.62 19.50 -7.52
CA LEU A 583 -26.79 18.74 -7.06
C LEU A 583 -27.73 18.41 -8.23
N VAL A 584 -27.96 19.39 -9.10
CA VAL A 584 -28.81 19.20 -10.30
C VAL A 584 -28.20 18.13 -11.22
N LEU A 585 -26.88 18.18 -11.41
CA LEU A 585 -26.14 17.16 -12.18
C LEU A 585 -26.26 15.76 -11.56
N THR A 586 -26.15 15.64 -10.23
CA THR A 586 -26.32 14.35 -9.54
C THR A 586 -27.72 13.78 -9.75
N VAL A 587 -28.77 14.61 -9.73
CA VAL A 587 -30.13 14.17 -10.04
C VAL A 587 -30.28 13.72 -11.49
N ILE A 588 -29.71 14.45 -12.45
CA ILE A 588 -29.78 14.06 -13.87
C ILE A 588 -29.04 12.74 -14.08
N ARG A 589 -27.87 12.55 -13.47
CA ARG A 589 -27.12 11.29 -13.48
C ARG A 589 -27.92 10.14 -12.85
N PHE A 590 -28.57 10.38 -11.72
CA PHE A 590 -29.48 9.41 -11.09
C PHE A 590 -30.61 9.00 -12.04
N MET A 591 -31.29 9.96 -12.66
CA MET A 591 -32.37 9.70 -13.63
C MET A 591 -31.86 8.94 -14.86
N ARG A 592 -30.66 9.27 -15.33
CA ARG A 592 -30.00 8.57 -16.43
C ARG A 592 -29.76 7.11 -16.13
N LYS A 593 -29.32 6.78 -14.91
CA LYS A 593 -29.14 5.39 -14.45
C LYS A 593 -30.46 4.67 -14.25
N LEU A 594 -31.48 5.33 -13.70
CA LEU A 594 -32.83 4.77 -13.56
C LEU A 594 -33.43 4.37 -14.92
N VAL A 595 -33.30 5.24 -15.93
CA VAL A 595 -33.76 4.95 -17.31
C VAL A 595 -32.90 3.86 -17.98
N ALA A 596 -31.63 3.73 -17.60
CA ALA A 596 -30.73 2.71 -18.14
C ALA A 596 -31.18 1.28 -17.83
N LEU A 597 -31.97 1.07 -16.76
CA LEU A 597 -32.52 -0.23 -16.41
C LEU A 597 -33.53 -0.77 -17.43
N LYS A 598 -34.12 0.11 -18.26
CA LYS A 598 -35.17 -0.24 -19.25
C LYS A 598 -36.38 -0.99 -18.64
N ASP A 599 -36.63 -0.84 -17.35
CA ASP A 599 -37.79 -1.45 -16.66
C ASP A 599 -39.06 -0.62 -16.91
N GLU A 600 -40.08 -1.26 -17.47
CA GLU A 600 -41.34 -0.62 -17.84
C GLU A 600 -42.14 -0.08 -16.64
N PHE A 601 -41.95 -0.65 -15.44
CA PHE A 601 -42.58 -0.10 -14.24
C PHE A 601 -42.02 1.28 -13.87
N TYR A 602 -40.70 1.46 -13.99
CA TYR A 602 -40.10 2.79 -13.81
C TYR A 602 -40.49 3.73 -14.93
N ASN A 603 -40.51 3.26 -16.19
CA ASN A 603 -40.94 4.09 -17.31
C ASN A 603 -42.36 4.63 -17.10
N ARG A 604 -43.32 3.74 -16.77
CA ARG A 604 -44.70 4.12 -16.50
C ARG A 604 -44.81 5.08 -15.32
N HIS A 605 -44.03 4.89 -14.26
CA HIS A 605 -44.00 5.79 -13.11
C HIS A 605 -43.47 7.18 -13.48
N ILE A 606 -42.38 7.27 -14.25
CA ILE A 606 -41.82 8.52 -14.79
C ILE A 606 -42.87 9.29 -15.60
N VAL A 607 -43.60 8.59 -16.47
CA VAL A 607 -44.67 9.17 -17.29
C VAL A 607 -45.82 9.68 -16.42
N THR A 608 -46.30 8.85 -15.49
CA THR A 608 -47.48 9.13 -14.66
C THR A 608 -47.25 10.33 -13.75
N LEU A 609 -46.08 10.40 -13.11
CA LEU A 609 -45.73 11.49 -12.18
C LEU A 609 -45.01 12.66 -12.86
N ASN A 610 -44.94 12.66 -14.19
CA ASN A 610 -44.36 13.73 -14.99
C ASN A 610 -42.91 14.09 -14.63
N GLN A 611 -42.07 13.09 -14.36
CA GLN A 611 -40.76 13.32 -13.72
C GLN A 611 -39.71 13.98 -14.64
N PHE A 612 -39.92 14.03 -15.97
CA PHE A 612 -39.04 14.78 -16.87
C PHE A 612 -39.31 16.28 -16.91
N GLN A 613 -40.46 16.74 -16.42
CA GLN A 613 -40.79 18.17 -16.41
C GLN A 613 -39.74 19.01 -15.68
N PRO A 614 -39.32 18.69 -14.44
CA PRO A 614 -38.31 19.48 -13.73
C PRO A 614 -36.95 19.48 -14.43
N ILE A 615 -36.57 18.39 -15.12
CA ILE A 615 -35.33 18.30 -15.89
C ILE A 615 -35.37 19.24 -17.09
N ILE A 616 -36.47 19.23 -17.84
CA ILE A 616 -36.65 20.11 -19.01
C ILE A 616 -36.74 21.57 -18.57
N ASP A 617 -37.39 21.86 -17.43
CA ASP A 617 -37.44 23.22 -16.88
C ASP A 617 -36.04 23.73 -16.48
N ALA A 618 -35.21 22.87 -15.88
CA ALA A 618 -33.81 23.19 -15.58
C ALA A 618 -32.99 23.43 -16.85
N PHE A 619 -33.16 22.59 -17.88
CA PHE A 619 -32.51 22.73 -19.19
C PHE A 619 -32.86 24.05 -19.88
N LEU A 620 -34.14 24.42 -19.92
CA LEU A 620 -34.59 25.68 -20.52
C LEU A 620 -34.10 26.91 -19.73
N SER A 621 -34.08 26.81 -18.40
CA SER A 621 -33.61 27.89 -17.52
C SER A 621 -32.13 28.19 -17.70
N ASN A 622 -31.35 27.22 -18.18
CA ASN A 622 -29.92 27.35 -18.45
C ASN A 622 -29.60 28.16 -19.72
N ARG A 623 -30.62 28.47 -20.56
CA ARG A 623 -30.54 29.34 -21.74
C ARG A 623 -29.45 28.97 -22.76
N GLY A 624 -29.15 27.68 -22.92
CA GLY A 624 -28.21 27.20 -23.95
C GLY A 624 -26.76 27.67 -23.72
N ARG A 625 -26.32 27.70 -22.45
CA ARG A 625 -24.95 28.10 -22.07
C ARG A 625 -23.88 27.05 -22.43
N TYR A 626 -24.25 25.89 -23.01
CA TYR A 626 -23.37 24.78 -23.39
C TYR A 626 -22.45 24.36 -22.24
N ASN A 627 -23.04 24.07 -21.09
CA ASN A 627 -22.31 23.61 -19.90
C ASN A 627 -22.60 22.13 -19.61
N LEU A 628 -21.95 21.61 -18.57
CA LEU A 628 -22.06 20.20 -18.19
C LEU A 628 -23.52 19.76 -17.93
N LEU A 629 -24.39 20.68 -17.50
CA LEU A 629 -25.81 20.41 -17.30
C LEU A 629 -26.54 20.19 -18.63
N ASP A 630 -26.28 21.03 -19.63
CA ASP A 630 -26.84 20.83 -20.97
C ASP A 630 -26.41 19.46 -21.53
N SER A 631 -25.11 19.15 -21.45
CA SER A 631 -24.59 17.86 -21.92
C SER A 631 -25.22 16.66 -21.20
N ALA A 632 -25.41 16.73 -19.87
CA ALA A 632 -26.00 15.65 -19.09
C ALA A 632 -27.49 15.43 -19.43
N VAL A 633 -28.25 16.50 -19.66
CA VAL A 633 -29.66 16.38 -20.08
C VAL A 633 -29.75 15.81 -21.50
N ILE A 634 -28.88 16.26 -22.39
CA ILE A 634 -28.83 15.76 -23.78
C ILE A 634 -28.49 14.27 -23.79
N ASP A 635 -27.48 13.83 -23.03
CA ASP A 635 -27.11 12.41 -22.89
C ASP A 635 -28.30 11.54 -22.42
N LEU A 636 -29.08 12.02 -21.46
CA LEU A 636 -30.29 11.34 -20.99
C LEU A 636 -31.29 11.08 -22.12
N PHE A 637 -31.64 12.11 -22.89
CA PHE A 637 -32.62 11.98 -23.97
C PHE A 637 -32.04 11.27 -25.20
N GLU A 638 -30.75 11.43 -25.46
CA GLU A 638 -30.05 10.70 -26.52
C GLU A 638 -30.01 9.20 -26.22
N PHE A 639 -29.76 8.81 -24.97
CA PHE A 639 -29.85 7.41 -24.59
C PHE A 639 -31.24 6.82 -24.81
N ILE A 640 -32.31 7.57 -24.49
CA ILE A 640 -33.70 7.16 -24.74
C ILE A 640 -33.94 6.92 -26.24
N ASP A 641 -33.43 7.81 -27.10
CA ASP A 641 -33.54 7.68 -28.55
C ASP A 641 -32.74 6.48 -29.09
N GLN A 642 -31.48 6.35 -28.69
CA GLN A 642 -30.57 5.30 -29.16
C GLN A 642 -31.00 3.90 -28.70
N ASN A 643 -31.59 3.79 -27.51
CA ASN A 643 -32.03 2.51 -26.95
C ASN A 643 -33.51 2.21 -27.19
N GLU A 644 -34.20 3.03 -27.99
CA GLU A 644 -35.58 2.82 -28.43
C GLU A 644 -36.57 2.60 -27.29
N ILE A 645 -36.43 3.38 -26.20
CA ILE A 645 -37.36 3.30 -25.06
C ILE A 645 -38.67 4.01 -25.42
N HIS A 646 -39.53 3.30 -26.17
CA HIS A 646 -40.72 3.86 -26.83
C HIS A 646 -41.66 4.60 -25.88
N THR A 647 -41.91 4.06 -24.68
CA THR A 647 -42.80 4.67 -23.68
C THR A 647 -42.33 6.08 -23.29
N LEU A 648 -41.03 6.23 -23.01
CA LEU A 648 -40.45 7.52 -22.62
C LEU A 648 -40.28 8.47 -23.81
N LEU A 649 -39.92 7.93 -24.99
CA LEU A 649 -39.83 8.72 -26.23
C LEU A 649 -41.18 9.34 -26.58
N THR A 650 -42.23 8.53 -26.59
CA THR A 650 -43.61 8.94 -26.88
C THR A 650 -44.07 10.01 -25.89
N TYR A 651 -43.93 9.75 -24.59
CA TYR A 651 -44.24 10.71 -23.54
C TYR A 651 -43.48 12.04 -23.70
N THR A 652 -42.19 11.98 -24.03
CA THR A 652 -41.35 13.18 -24.18
C THR A 652 -41.85 14.06 -25.33
N ILE A 653 -42.13 13.45 -26.49
CA ILE A 653 -42.59 14.18 -27.67
C ILE A 653 -44.01 14.71 -27.47
N GLU A 654 -44.94 13.88 -27.02
CA GLU A 654 -46.35 14.27 -26.86
C GLU A 654 -46.52 15.41 -25.85
N ARG A 655 -45.76 15.38 -24.75
CA ARG A 655 -45.92 16.35 -23.67
C ARG A 655 -45.10 17.62 -23.84
N PHE A 656 -43.89 17.53 -24.39
CA PHE A 656 -42.94 18.66 -24.36
C PHE A 656 -42.59 19.23 -25.73
N TRP A 657 -42.89 18.57 -26.84
CA TRP A 657 -42.49 19.03 -28.18
C TRP A 657 -43.00 20.44 -28.51
N LYS A 658 -44.33 20.61 -28.64
CA LYS A 658 -44.97 21.84 -29.14
C LYS A 658 -44.67 23.09 -28.29
N ASN A 659 -44.53 22.91 -26.97
CA ASN A 659 -44.45 24.03 -26.04
C ASN A 659 -43.03 24.40 -25.64
N LYS A 660 -42.08 23.46 -25.73
CA LYS A 660 -40.76 23.60 -25.13
C LYS A 660 -39.62 23.20 -26.07
N LEU A 661 -39.66 22.00 -26.63
CA LEU A 661 -38.51 21.40 -27.33
C LEU A 661 -38.41 21.82 -28.80
N GLU A 662 -39.51 22.21 -29.45
CA GLU A 662 -39.52 22.59 -30.87
C GLU A 662 -38.61 23.78 -31.19
N ARG A 663 -38.48 24.73 -30.26
CA ARG A 663 -37.66 25.94 -30.43
C ARG A 663 -36.15 25.71 -30.21
N ILE A 664 -35.76 24.48 -29.88
CA ILE A 664 -34.38 24.13 -29.52
C ILE A 664 -33.66 23.64 -30.78
N ASP A 665 -32.99 24.55 -31.47
CA ASP A 665 -32.35 24.26 -32.76
C ASP A 665 -30.88 23.87 -32.67
N TYR A 666 -30.25 24.14 -31.54
CA TYR A 666 -28.82 23.92 -31.34
C TYR A 666 -28.44 22.46 -31.02
N VAL A 667 -29.43 21.60 -30.75
CA VAL A 667 -29.22 20.16 -30.48
C VAL A 667 -30.01 19.32 -31.47
N ARG A 668 -29.38 18.27 -32.01
CA ARG A 668 -30.04 17.36 -32.96
C ARG A 668 -30.90 16.30 -32.29
N THR A 669 -30.62 15.97 -31.03
CA THR A 669 -31.26 14.89 -30.24
C THR A 669 -32.79 14.97 -30.25
N PHE A 670 -33.39 16.11 -29.89
CA PHE A 670 -34.85 16.24 -29.84
C PHE A 670 -35.50 16.12 -31.23
N LYS A 671 -34.86 16.67 -32.27
CA LYS A 671 -35.32 16.51 -33.67
C LYS A 671 -35.22 15.06 -34.14
N SER A 672 -34.19 14.33 -33.73
CA SER A 672 -34.05 12.88 -33.98
C SER A 672 -35.19 12.10 -33.33
N MET A 673 -35.43 12.33 -32.04
CA MET A 673 -36.54 11.70 -31.31
C MET A 673 -37.90 11.97 -31.97
N LYS A 674 -38.13 13.20 -32.45
CA LYS A 674 -39.37 13.55 -33.15
C LYS A 674 -39.53 12.77 -34.45
N ARG A 675 -38.48 12.67 -35.28
CA ARG A 675 -38.52 11.86 -36.51
C ARG A 675 -38.84 10.40 -36.22
N ARG A 676 -38.23 9.82 -35.17
CA ARG A 676 -38.49 8.43 -34.77
C ARG A 676 -39.94 8.24 -34.28
N TYR A 677 -40.46 9.19 -33.50
CA TYR A 677 -41.88 9.21 -33.10
C TYR A 677 -42.82 9.23 -34.32
N ASP A 678 -42.59 10.13 -35.27
CA ASP A 678 -43.44 10.27 -36.46
C ASP A 678 -43.42 9.00 -37.32
N HIS A 679 -42.26 8.37 -37.45
CA HIS A 679 -42.12 7.09 -38.14
C HIS A 679 -42.94 5.98 -37.44
N HIS A 680 -42.89 5.88 -36.12
CA HIS A 680 -43.68 4.90 -35.37
C HIS A 680 -45.18 5.17 -35.47
N GLN A 681 -45.62 6.43 -35.43
CA GLN A 681 -47.03 6.79 -35.60
C GLN A 681 -47.54 6.40 -37.00
N GLN A 682 -46.74 6.63 -38.05
CA GLN A 682 -47.07 6.21 -39.42
C GLN A 682 -47.17 4.68 -39.53
N GLN A 683 -46.23 3.93 -38.92
CA GLN A 683 -46.30 2.46 -38.90
C GLN A 683 -47.52 1.94 -38.15
N GLN A 684 -47.89 2.54 -37.02
CA GLN A 684 -49.08 2.16 -36.25
C GLN A 684 -50.38 2.48 -37.01
N GLN A 685 -50.44 3.63 -37.69
CA GLN A 685 -51.57 3.98 -38.56
C GLN A 685 -51.68 2.99 -39.74
N HIS A 686 -50.56 2.61 -40.35
CA HIS A 686 -50.55 1.59 -41.40
C HIS A 686 -51.02 0.22 -40.91
N ARG A 687 -50.56 -0.25 -39.74
CA ARG A 687 -51.04 -1.49 -39.10
C ARG A 687 -52.53 -1.46 -38.76
N ASN A 688 -53.02 -0.34 -38.22
CA ASN A 688 -54.43 -0.19 -37.88
C ASN A 688 -55.34 -0.07 -39.11
N SER A 689 -54.81 0.43 -40.23
CA SER A 689 -55.53 0.51 -41.50
C SER A 689 -55.56 -0.81 -42.29
N ASN A 690 -54.76 -1.81 -41.91
CA ASN A 690 -54.70 -3.10 -42.60
C ASN A 690 -54.48 -4.29 -41.63
N PRO A 691 -55.51 -4.70 -40.86
CA PRO A 691 -55.38 -5.70 -39.78
C PRO A 691 -55.16 -7.16 -40.23
N TYR A 692 -55.00 -7.44 -41.53
CA TYR A 692 -54.87 -8.80 -42.10
C TYR A 692 -53.69 -8.95 -43.10
N SER A 693 -52.59 -8.22 -42.91
CA SER A 693 -51.31 -8.51 -43.60
C SER A 693 -50.26 -9.02 -42.63
#